data_AF-A0A3A9YW13-F1
#
_entry.id   AF-A0A3A9YW13-F1
#
_cell.length_a   1.000
_cell.length_b   1.000
_cell.length_c   1.000
_cell.angle_alpha   90.00
_cell.angle_beta   90.00
_cell.angle_gamma   90.00
#
_symmetry.space_group_name_H-M   'P 1'
#
loop_
_entity.id
_entity.type
_entity.pdbx_description
1 polymer ?
#
loop_
_entity_poly.entity_id
_entity_poly.type
_entity_poly.pdbx_seq_one_letter_code
_entity_poly.pdbx_strand_id
1 'polypeptide(L)'
;MENSAYPCPACGAPADLGRGCSGCGRPPYPPAAEVLALDREIGVLTGEVERARRTYVALIDRLNAARRHRAEVAAAVRAEFPAPVPVPVRIPGPAAHAAPAPPPAGSAAAGGAETSTRTVQGLLFVLGGLLLGTAAVVFTAVAWASVGLAGRALILLAFTALFLAVPLPLLRRSLRGTAETIAAVGLLLVLLDGYAAWTVDLGGVAGWPGTRYVALVGGAGAAVAAGYARLTRLTGPWCAALILAQPVLPLLAVEARPGAAGWTVALVGVALVDLAVLAVLRGRGDSAGIAAGRAVAWLGFAAALVAAAACALVPLAAGRAGGTPLLAGVPLLLVASTLFGAALLVGTGPMREAAGGLLVPVLAAALVRPAGATTPSLVLLSAGLVAVAAAGAVGLVPAGWRAGPRVGALVVAGGSALVSTLTTVGLAVAVLGRSLPPWRGAAAGPALGWGWQLPVAVALSAVACGLLLPRPVRPVVAVLGGALTAFALPALGATPWPAVVAVDLVVGAALLGVAVVRPADRWRVGAAAVAGAALLGHGLLVALADPAGLLAALAVVLAVGVAVAAAGRRGSAGQRAVGGVALAAALLAVPAVTAVATFAAGSPAWWQARAALIVVALLPVGLWAVRRHWPDLTGYAASALAVAVPVVAGAVLLAPADEPAVLYGAVAVLVVALGEAAARRSGPLRVIGTGLLVVTSVAAAPATVVALVAPYGRVPSPWSGAPAPVSTPGGWPPGVALLALALAATVIGLAGRTARADVGAAGRTDGPVGQTREVTAPAAVATVFAALAVPVLLTAAGAPWPVVPAGTLLVGVGAVLATVFAAPRPPLGPVAAALGLTFAASGLLGATATRSGTLAALGLLLAAAVTTVAAGRSAGVRLAGCLVAVGAATGFAVTAGLAAGLPPRGAAFGVLAVAALTMAVAAVLAPRVGPPVARALDAAAQAVALLALLLTVDATRYAATVCVLWGAAVAVRALRRAEPAGRRWAFVAVAGGSELFGAWLLLVAGGVTLLEAYTVPAATLALAAGLVALRTRPGLTSWLALGPGLAAALLPSLALVLGAPDAQPWRRLLLGTAALGTVLLGSTRRWQAPVVLGSVTLAPLALYELARGWDLLPRWIFLALGGLALIGLAATYERRRRDLTRLRAAVGRMG
;
A
#
# COMPACT_ATOMS: atom_id res chain seq x y z
N MET A 1 26.23 51.65 57.41
CA MET A 1 26.80 50.79 58.47
C MET A 1 27.10 49.47 57.82
N GLU A 2 28.38 49.19 57.53
CA GLU A 2 28.79 47.95 56.88
C GLU A 2 28.66 46.81 57.88
N ASN A 3 27.68 45.90 57.65
CA ASN A 3 27.60 44.63 58.37
C ASN A 3 28.77 43.74 57.90
N SER A 4 29.94 43.95 58.49
CA SER A 4 31.13 43.10 58.36
C SER A 4 31.11 41.90 59.30
N ALA A 5 30.03 41.74 60.08
CA ALA A 5 29.84 40.66 61.02
C ALA A 5 29.31 39.40 60.33
N TYR A 6 30.00 38.27 60.53
CA TYR A 6 29.58 36.95 60.10
C TYR A 6 29.80 35.93 61.24
N PRO A 7 29.00 34.85 61.31
CA PRO A 7 29.22 33.82 62.32
C PRO A 7 30.53 33.07 62.01
N CYS A 8 31.44 32.98 62.99
CA CYS A 8 32.70 32.26 62.80
C CYS A 8 32.43 30.78 62.54
N PRO A 9 32.91 30.18 61.44
CA PRO A 9 32.64 28.78 61.12
C PRO A 9 33.28 27.79 62.13
N ALA A 10 34.27 28.23 62.91
CA ALA A 10 34.93 27.39 63.90
C ALA A 10 34.19 27.32 65.26
N CYS A 11 33.58 28.42 65.70
CA CYS A 11 32.99 28.50 67.05
C CYS A 11 31.63 29.19 67.13
N GLY A 12 31.07 29.64 66.01
CA GLY A 12 29.76 30.29 65.93
C GLY A 12 29.69 31.73 66.48
N ALA A 13 30.72 32.21 67.19
CA ALA A 13 30.77 33.57 67.72
C ALA A 13 30.83 34.62 66.59
N PRO A 14 30.25 35.82 66.77
CA PRO A 14 30.30 36.88 65.77
C PRO A 14 31.76 37.26 65.49
N ALA A 15 32.16 37.15 64.23
CA ALA A 15 33.47 37.53 63.73
C ALA A 15 33.34 38.72 62.79
N ASP A 16 34.33 39.60 62.81
CA ASP A 16 34.37 40.79 61.98
C ASP A 16 35.50 40.66 60.95
N LEU A 17 35.25 41.11 59.72
CA LEU A 17 36.22 41.04 58.63
C LEU A 17 37.52 41.83 58.87
N GLY A 18 37.51 42.83 59.76
CA GLY A 18 38.70 43.61 60.13
C GLY A 18 39.41 43.11 61.40
N ARG A 19 38.66 42.57 62.37
CA ARG A 19 39.22 42.16 63.69
C ARG A 19 39.36 40.65 63.89
N GLY A 20 38.75 39.83 63.03
CA GLY A 20 38.65 38.39 63.22
C GLY A 20 37.58 38.00 64.23
N CYS A 21 37.63 36.77 64.72
CA CYS A 21 36.65 36.24 65.68
C CYS A 21 36.98 36.65 67.12
N SER A 22 36.04 37.31 67.80
CA SER A 22 36.18 37.71 69.20
C SER A 22 36.14 36.53 70.19
N GLY A 23 35.56 35.40 69.79
CA GLY A 23 35.46 34.21 70.64
C GLY A 23 36.72 33.34 70.65
N CYS A 24 37.21 32.96 69.45
CA CYS A 24 38.36 32.04 69.32
C CYS A 24 39.67 32.72 68.87
N GLY A 25 39.68 34.04 68.67
CA GLY A 25 40.86 34.81 68.30
C GLY A 25 41.38 34.56 66.87
N ARG A 26 40.68 33.77 66.05
CA ARG A 26 41.11 33.48 64.68
C ARG A 26 41.03 34.71 63.78
N PRO A 27 41.98 34.88 62.84
CA PRO A 27 41.94 35.97 61.87
C PRO A 27 40.70 35.89 60.97
N PRO A 28 40.34 36.99 60.27
CA PRO A 28 39.22 37.04 59.34
C PRO A 28 39.26 35.88 58.34
N TYR A 29 38.10 35.29 58.05
CA TYR A 29 37.96 34.15 57.15
C TYR A 29 37.65 34.68 55.74
N PRO A 30 38.60 34.59 54.77
CA PRO A 30 38.46 35.25 53.48
C PRO A 30 37.17 34.89 52.70
N PRO A 31 36.71 33.62 52.69
CA PRO A 31 35.46 33.26 52.00
C PRO A 31 34.20 33.93 52.58
N ALA A 32 34.21 34.30 53.86
CA ALA A 32 33.07 35.02 54.44
C ALA A 32 32.98 36.47 53.92
N ALA A 33 34.11 37.07 53.51
CA ALA A 33 34.12 38.38 52.87
C ALA A 33 33.42 38.33 51.50
N GLU A 34 33.66 37.25 50.76
CA GLU A 34 33.06 37.02 49.44
C GLU A 34 31.55 36.79 49.53
N VAL A 35 31.08 36.00 50.50
CA VAL A 35 29.63 35.80 50.75
C VAL A 35 28.95 37.13 51.08
N LEU A 36 29.55 37.95 51.95
CA LEU A 36 29.01 39.27 52.29
C LEU A 36 29.07 40.27 51.13
N ALA A 37 29.97 40.08 50.15
CA ALA A 37 30.00 40.87 48.92
C ALA A 37 28.87 40.43 47.97
N LEU A 38 28.68 39.12 47.80
CA LEU A 38 27.61 38.56 46.98
C LEU A 38 26.21 38.87 47.54
N ASP A 39 26.01 38.82 48.85
CA ASP A 39 24.73 39.19 49.47
C ASP A 39 24.36 40.66 49.18
N ARG A 40 25.37 41.55 49.14
CA ARG A 40 25.16 42.95 48.75
C ARG A 40 24.79 43.07 47.28
N GLU A 41 25.47 42.34 46.40
CA GLU A 41 25.20 42.34 44.96
C GLU A 41 23.79 41.80 44.66
N ILE A 42 23.39 40.71 45.31
CA ILE A 42 22.03 40.15 45.22
C ILE A 42 20.99 41.19 45.65
N GLY A 43 21.23 41.92 46.74
CA GLY A 43 20.33 42.99 47.19
C GLY A 43 20.14 44.09 46.15
N VAL A 44 21.23 44.52 45.50
CA VAL A 44 21.20 45.54 44.43
C VAL A 44 20.41 45.03 43.22
N LEU A 45 20.75 43.84 42.71
CA LEU A 45 20.09 43.23 41.56
C LEU A 45 18.60 42.97 41.82
N THR A 46 18.24 42.51 43.02
CA THR A 46 16.82 42.33 43.40
C THR A 46 16.06 43.66 43.32
N GLY A 47 16.69 44.76 43.75
CA GLY A 47 16.12 46.10 43.64
C GLY A 47 15.95 46.60 42.19
N GLU A 48 16.88 46.25 41.30
CA GLU A 48 16.80 46.59 39.88
C GLU A 48 15.70 45.80 39.16
N VAL A 49 15.56 44.51 39.45
CA VAL A 49 14.48 43.67 38.91
C VAL A 49 13.12 44.23 39.31
N GLU A 50 12.95 44.61 40.57
CA GLU A 50 11.68 45.16 41.05
C GLU A 50 11.38 46.54 40.43
N ARG A 51 12.40 47.36 40.17
CA ARG A 51 12.25 48.61 39.41
C ARG A 51 11.82 48.34 37.96
N ALA A 52 12.49 47.43 37.26
CA ALA A 52 12.15 47.07 35.88
C ALA A 52 10.72 46.53 35.76
N ARG A 53 10.29 45.70 36.71
CA ARG A 53 8.92 45.19 36.80
C ARG A 53 7.90 46.31 36.94
N ARG A 54 8.13 47.29 37.83
CA ARG A 54 7.24 48.44 37.97
C ARG A 54 7.17 49.29 36.71
N THR A 55 8.30 49.51 36.03
CA THR A 55 8.34 50.24 34.76
C THR A 55 7.56 49.52 33.66
N TYR A 56 7.69 48.19 33.58
CA TYR A 56 6.91 47.38 32.63
C TYR A 56 5.40 47.50 32.86
N VAL A 57 4.95 47.39 34.11
CA VAL A 57 3.52 47.53 34.45
C VAL A 57 3.02 48.94 34.13
N ALA A 58 3.80 49.98 34.42
CA ALA A 58 3.42 51.34 34.08
C ALA A 58 3.29 51.56 32.55
N LEU A 59 4.16 50.94 31.75
CA LEU A 59 4.10 51.03 30.29
C LEU A 59 2.89 50.28 29.71
N ILE A 60 2.56 49.10 30.24
CA ILE A 60 1.40 48.34 29.74
C ILE A 60 0.08 49.06 30.04
N ASP A 61 -0.01 49.72 31.19
CA ASP A 61 -1.19 50.51 31.56
C ASP A 61 -1.37 51.72 30.64
N ARG A 62 -0.28 52.44 30.33
CA ARG A 62 -0.30 53.54 29.35
C ARG A 62 -0.73 53.08 27.96
N LEU A 63 -0.23 51.94 27.50
CA LEU A 63 -0.61 51.37 26.20
C LEU A 63 -2.11 51.01 26.16
N ASN A 64 -2.62 50.38 27.22
CA ASN A 64 -4.03 50.00 27.31
C ASN A 64 -4.94 51.23 27.36
N ALA A 65 -4.53 52.29 28.06
CA ALA A 65 -5.24 53.56 28.07
C ALA A 65 -5.31 54.18 26.65
N ALA A 66 -4.19 54.22 25.92
CA ALA A 66 -4.16 54.73 24.55
C ALA A 66 -5.08 53.93 23.60
N ARG A 67 -5.15 52.60 23.75
CA ARG A 67 -6.05 51.73 22.97
C ARG A 67 -7.53 52.01 23.26
N ARG A 68 -7.90 52.19 24.53
CA ARG A 68 -9.27 52.56 24.93
C ARG A 68 -9.67 53.90 24.34
N HIS A 69 -8.80 54.90 24.49
CA HIS A 69 -9.05 56.23 23.94
C HIS A 69 -9.23 56.20 22.41
N ARG A 70 -8.39 55.44 21.68
CA ARG A 70 -8.59 55.24 20.23
C ARG A 70 -9.94 54.59 19.91
N ALA A 71 -10.37 53.60 20.68
CA ALA A 71 -11.63 52.90 20.45
C ALA A 71 -12.84 53.81 20.69
N GLU A 72 -12.76 54.67 21.70
CA GLU A 72 -13.76 55.72 21.99
C GLU A 72 -13.84 56.72 20.83
N VAL A 73 -12.70 57.24 20.35
CA VAL A 73 -12.65 58.13 19.17
C VAL A 73 -13.22 57.45 17.93
N ALA A 74 -12.88 56.18 17.68
CA ALA A 74 -13.40 55.42 16.55
C ALA A 74 -14.90 55.06 16.69
N ALA A 75 -15.43 55.01 17.90
CA ALA A 75 -16.86 54.83 18.15
C ALA A 75 -17.62 56.15 17.89
N ALA A 76 -17.06 57.29 18.31
CA ALA A 76 -17.61 58.61 18.03
C ALA A 76 -17.71 58.86 16.51
N VAL A 77 -16.64 58.57 15.74
CA VAL A 77 -16.65 58.69 14.26
C VAL A 77 -17.73 57.81 13.62
N ARG A 78 -17.99 56.60 14.16
CA ARG A 78 -19.03 55.70 13.62
C ARG A 78 -20.45 56.15 13.95
N ALA A 79 -20.64 56.80 15.11
CA ALA A 79 -21.92 57.39 15.47
C ALA A 79 -22.29 58.58 14.56
N GLU A 80 -21.28 59.27 14.02
CA GLU A 80 -21.42 60.41 13.11
C GLU A 80 -21.86 60.01 11.69
N PHE A 81 -21.71 58.73 11.30
CA PHE A 81 -22.12 58.18 9.99
C PHE A 81 -22.94 56.86 10.12
N PRO A 82 -24.20 56.89 10.58
CA PRO A 82 -25.01 55.69 10.73
C PRO A 82 -25.46 55.12 9.36
N ALA A 83 -25.28 53.82 9.15
CA ALA A 83 -25.77 53.08 7.98
C ALA A 83 -27.25 52.66 8.13
N PRO A 84 -28.04 52.58 7.04
CA PRO A 84 -29.48 52.34 7.12
C PRO A 84 -29.84 50.91 7.56
N VAL A 85 -30.83 50.81 8.45
CA VAL A 85 -31.32 49.57 9.08
C VAL A 85 -32.47 48.96 8.25
N PRO A 86 -32.44 47.66 7.89
CA PRO A 86 -33.53 47.01 7.16
C PRO A 86 -34.68 46.57 8.08
N VAL A 87 -35.92 46.80 7.61
CA VAL A 87 -37.18 46.47 8.29
C VAL A 87 -37.54 44.98 8.15
N PRO A 88 -37.98 44.27 9.21
CA PRO A 88 -38.34 42.86 9.12
C PRO A 88 -39.78 42.66 8.62
N VAL A 89 -39.94 41.81 7.59
CA VAL A 89 -41.24 41.40 7.02
C VAL A 89 -41.78 40.16 7.76
N ARG A 90 -43.05 40.21 8.18
CA ARG A 90 -43.76 39.13 8.90
C ARG A 90 -44.56 38.29 7.90
N ILE A 91 -44.34 36.96 7.87
CA ILE A 91 -45.06 36.01 6.99
C ILE A 91 -46.14 35.27 7.80
N PRO A 92 -47.37 35.04 7.27
CA PRO A 92 -48.44 34.33 7.97
C PRO A 92 -48.25 32.81 7.98
N GLY A 93 -48.65 32.14 9.07
CA GLY A 93 -48.57 30.69 9.24
C GLY A 93 -49.79 29.92 8.66
N PRO A 94 -49.60 28.69 8.13
CA PRO A 94 -50.71 27.88 7.62
C PRO A 94 -51.38 27.02 8.70
N ALA A 95 -52.67 26.74 8.46
CA ALA A 95 -53.64 26.09 9.33
C ALA A 95 -53.38 24.60 9.65
N ALA A 96 -53.86 24.20 10.82
CA ALA A 96 -53.81 22.85 11.38
C ALA A 96 -54.54 21.81 10.51
N HIS A 97 -53.89 20.66 10.28
CA HIS A 97 -54.50 19.45 9.71
C HIS A 97 -54.50 18.33 10.76
N ALA A 98 -55.60 17.58 10.76
CA ALA A 98 -55.94 16.52 11.71
C ALA A 98 -54.94 15.35 11.76
N ALA A 99 -54.84 14.73 12.94
CA ALA A 99 -53.92 13.64 13.26
C ALA A 99 -54.36 12.29 12.64
N PRO A 100 -53.43 11.47 12.10
CA PRO A 100 -53.68 10.08 11.75
C PRO A 100 -53.43 9.13 12.93
N ALA A 101 -54.18 8.02 12.94
CA ALA A 101 -54.18 6.94 13.93
C ALA A 101 -52.82 6.21 14.06
N PRO A 102 -52.52 5.56 15.20
CA PRO A 102 -51.22 4.94 15.46
C PRO A 102 -51.05 3.62 14.67
N PRO A 103 -49.88 3.40 14.05
CA PRO A 103 -49.52 2.11 13.45
C PRO A 103 -49.05 1.09 14.51
N PRO A 104 -49.09 -0.22 14.20
CA PRO A 104 -48.76 -1.29 15.12
C PRO A 104 -47.28 -1.27 15.55
N ALA A 105 -47.03 -1.72 16.78
CA ALA A 105 -45.70 -1.83 17.37
C ALA A 105 -44.81 -2.77 16.52
N GLY A 106 -43.84 -2.21 15.77
CA GLY A 106 -42.89 -3.04 15.02
C GLY A 106 -41.97 -2.37 13.99
N SER A 107 -42.13 -1.09 13.63
CA SER A 107 -41.19 -0.40 12.72
C SER A 107 -40.37 0.65 13.48
N ALA A 108 -39.04 0.53 13.40
CA ALA A 108 -38.13 1.54 13.93
C ALA A 108 -38.35 2.86 13.16
N ALA A 109 -38.88 3.86 13.87
CA ALA A 109 -38.96 5.22 13.35
C ALA A 109 -37.57 5.71 12.91
N ALA A 110 -37.52 6.53 11.86
CA ALA A 110 -36.30 7.20 11.44
C ALA A 110 -35.69 8.00 12.62
N GLY A 111 -34.53 7.57 13.14
CA GLY A 111 -33.85 8.20 14.29
C GLY A 111 -33.97 7.48 15.64
N GLY A 112 -33.72 6.16 15.68
CA GLY A 112 -33.63 5.40 16.95
C GLY A 112 -32.41 5.78 17.82
N ALA A 113 -32.47 5.53 19.13
CA ALA A 113 -31.42 5.88 20.10
C ALA A 113 -30.28 4.84 20.17
N GLU A 114 -29.02 5.30 20.28
CA GLU A 114 -27.82 4.49 19.95
C GLU A 114 -26.80 4.22 21.10
N THR A 115 -27.10 4.35 22.42
CA THR A 115 -26.09 4.12 23.51
C THR A 115 -26.58 3.35 24.76
N SER A 116 -25.72 2.49 25.38
CA SER A 116 -26.04 1.65 26.58
C SER A 116 -25.29 2.02 27.89
N THR A 117 -25.85 1.67 29.05
CA THR A 117 -25.47 2.18 30.40
C THR A 117 -24.32 1.47 31.13
N ARG A 118 -23.87 0.28 30.69
CA ARG A 118 -22.86 -0.54 31.41
C ARG A 118 -21.42 -0.05 31.20
N THR A 119 -21.12 0.49 30.03
CA THR A 119 -19.82 1.04 29.64
C THR A 119 -19.51 2.35 30.37
N VAL A 120 -20.54 3.18 30.60
CA VAL A 120 -20.41 4.46 31.33
C VAL A 120 -20.01 4.22 32.80
N GLN A 121 -20.60 3.21 33.45
CA GLN A 121 -20.29 2.85 34.84
C GLN A 121 -18.84 2.36 35.01
N GLY A 122 -18.33 1.55 34.07
CA GLY A 122 -16.96 1.03 34.12
C GLY A 122 -15.91 2.13 33.95
N LEU A 123 -16.15 3.09 33.04
CA LEU A 123 -15.26 4.24 32.82
C LEU A 123 -15.13 5.12 34.08
N LEU A 124 -16.22 5.33 34.82
CA LEU A 124 -16.21 6.16 36.04
C LEU A 124 -15.37 5.57 37.17
N PHE A 125 -15.39 4.25 37.39
CA PHE A 125 -14.59 3.61 38.43
C PHE A 125 -13.09 3.61 38.11
N VAL A 126 -12.72 3.37 36.84
CA VAL A 126 -11.30 3.41 36.41
C VAL A 126 -10.76 4.83 36.53
N LEU A 127 -11.50 5.84 36.06
CA LEU A 127 -11.08 7.23 36.16
C LEU A 127 -10.97 7.70 37.62
N GLY A 128 -11.93 7.33 38.48
CA GLY A 128 -11.91 7.65 39.90
C GLY A 128 -10.74 7.02 40.65
N GLY A 129 -10.45 5.73 40.40
CA GLY A 129 -9.30 5.04 40.98
C GLY A 129 -7.96 5.62 40.52
N LEU A 130 -7.84 6.00 39.25
CA LEU A 130 -6.64 6.61 38.69
C LEU A 130 -6.38 8.00 39.31
N LEU A 131 -7.41 8.85 39.41
CA LEU A 131 -7.31 10.18 40.01
C LEU A 131 -6.90 10.13 41.49
N LEU A 132 -7.39 9.11 42.22
CA LEU A 132 -7.03 8.94 43.62
C LEU A 132 -5.60 8.39 43.78
N GLY A 133 -5.19 7.47 42.90
CA GLY A 133 -3.82 6.99 42.84
C GLY A 133 -2.82 8.09 42.49
N THR A 134 -3.13 8.95 41.51
CA THR A 134 -2.28 10.10 41.17
C THR A 134 -2.23 11.12 42.30
N ALA A 135 -3.33 11.37 43.00
CA ALA A 135 -3.33 12.23 44.19
C ALA A 135 -2.40 11.69 45.30
N ALA A 136 -2.40 10.38 45.55
CA ALA A 136 -1.50 9.73 46.53
C ALA A 136 -0.01 9.84 46.12
N VAL A 137 0.29 9.66 44.83
CA VAL A 137 1.65 9.84 44.29
C VAL A 137 2.11 11.30 44.38
N VAL A 138 1.24 12.25 44.03
CA VAL A 138 1.56 13.69 44.14
C VAL A 138 1.72 14.11 45.60
N PHE A 139 0.89 13.59 46.50
CA PHE A 139 1.03 13.85 47.94
C PHE A 139 2.37 13.35 48.47
N THR A 140 2.78 12.12 48.12
CA THR A 140 4.07 11.55 48.51
C THR A 140 5.27 12.30 47.90
N ALA A 141 5.13 12.86 46.69
CA ALA A 141 6.19 13.60 46.01
C ALA A 141 6.30 15.10 46.35
N VAL A 142 5.18 15.80 46.60
CA VAL A 142 5.12 17.28 46.62
C VAL A 142 4.79 17.87 47.99
N ALA A 143 4.19 17.13 48.93
CA ALA A 143 3.78 17.66 50.24
C ALA A 143 4.94 17.91 51.24
N TRP A 144 6.16 18.10 50.73
CA TRP A 144 7.43 18.02 51.47
C TRP A 144 7.82 19.27 52.29
N ALA A 145 7.00 20.33 52.32
CA ALA A 145 7.44 21.62 52.87
C ALA A 145 6.98 21.94 54.31
N SER A 146 5.98 21.25 54.89
CA SER A 146 5.33 21.73 56.13
C SER A 146 5.19 20.75 57.32
N VAL A 147 5.53 19.46 57.16
CA VAL A 147 5.36 18.42 58.21
C VAL A 147 6.70 17.75 58.52
N GLY A 148 7.06 17.36 59.74
CA GLY A 148 8.34 16.65 59.98
C GLY A 148 8.45 15.28 59.27
N LEU A 149 9.66 14.79 58.97
CA LEU A 149 9.92 13.54 58.23
C LEU A 149 9.19 12.32 58.83
N ALA A 150 9.22 12.16 60.16
CA ALA A 150 8.55 11.07 60.88
C ALA A 150 7.01 11.19 60.86
N GLY A 151 6.47 12.42 60.93
CA GLY A 151 5.04 12.66 60.88
C GLY A 151 4.41 12.26 59.54
N ARG A 152 5.15 12.44 58.43
CA ARG A 152 4.70 12.08 57.07
C ARG A 152 4.58 10.57 56.87
N ALA A 153 5.56 9.81 57.33
CA ALA A 153 5.54 8.35 57.26
C ALA A 153 4.38 7.78 58.09
N LEU A 154 4.11 8.36 59.25
CA LEU A 154 2.99 7.95 60.13
C LEU A 154 1.63 8.28 59.49
N ILE A 155 1.50 9.46 58.86
CA ILE A 155 0.29 9.84 58.13
C ILE A 155 0.03 8.88 56.95
N LEU A 156 1.03 8.59 56.13
CA LEU A 156 0.90 7.67 55.00
C LEU A 156 0.50 6.27 55.46
N LEU A 157 1.19 5.72 56.47
CA LEU A 157 0.87 4.43 57.08
C LEU A 157 -0.58 4.38 57.60
N ALA A 158 -1.05 5.47 58.23
CA ALA A 158 -2.42 5.57 58.71
C ALA A 158 -3.44 5.57 57.56
N PHE A 159 -3.15 6.26 56.45
CA PHE A 159 -3.97 6.21 55.23
C PHE A 159 -3.94 4.82 54.58
N THR A 160 -2.77 4.17 54.49
CA THR A 160 -2.65 2.79 53.98
C THR A 160 -3.50 1.82 54.78
N ALA A 161 -3.42 1.89 56.12
CA ALA A 161 -4.24 1.07 57.01
C ALA A 161 -5.75 1.34 56.82
N LEU A 162 -6.14 2.61 56.68
CA LEU A 162 -7.53 2.98 56.43
C LEU A 162 -8.05 2.42 55.09
N PHE A 163 -7.29 2.60 54.01
CA PHE A 163 -7.67 2.14 52.66
C PHE A 163 -7.68 0.60 52.53
N LEU A 164 -6.91 -0.12 53.35
CA LEU A 164 -6.99 -1.58 53.46
C LEU A 164 -8.12 -2.05 54.39
N ALA A 165 -8.55 -1.24 55.36
CA ALA A 165 -9.66 -1.58 56.27
C ALA A 165 -11.04 -1.35 55.62
N VAL A 166 -11.23 -0.27 54.85
CA VAL A 166 -12.52 0.14 54.25
C VAL A 166 -13.16 -0.91 53.31
N PRO A 167 -12.43 -1.70 52.49
CA PRO A 167 -13.02 -2.73 51.66
C PRO A 167 -13.76 -3.84 52.42
N LEU A 168 -13.35 -4.15 53.67
CA LEU A 168 -13.95 -5.22 54.49
C LEU A 168 -15.45 -4.98 54.81
N PRO A 169 -15.87 -3.81 55.34
CA PRO A 169 -17.29 -3.51 55.54
C PRO A 169 -18.05 -3.31 54.21
N LEU A 170 -17.39 -2.86 53.13
CA LEU A 170 -18.02 -2.74 51.80
C LEU A 170 -18.37 -4.11 51.20
N LEU A 171 -17.55 -5.13 51.47
CA LEU A 171 -17.84 -6.52 51.10
C LEU A 171 -19.02 -7.09 51.87
N ARG A 172 -19.16 -6.76 53.17
CA ARG A 172 -20.36 -7.11 53.96
C ARG A 172 -21.63 -6.48 53.38
N ARG A 173 -21.50 -5.32 52.73
CA ARG A 173 -22.59 -4.65 51.99
C ARG A 173 -22.69 -5.06 50.52
N SER A 174 -21.83 -5.98 50.04
CA SER A 174 -21.79 -6.52 48.67
C SER A 174 -21.67 -5.48 47.56
N LEU A 175 -20.85 -4.46 47.77
CA LEU A 175 -20.43 -3.46 46.78
C LEU A 175 -19.04 -3.84 46.24
N ARG A 176 -18.97 -4.87 45.39
CA ARG A 176 -17.68 -5.47 44.98
C ARG A 176 -16.84 -4.54 44.10
N GLY A 177 -17.44 -3.81 43.16
CA GLY A 177 -16.69 -2.93 42.25
C GLY A 177 -16.00 -1.78 42.98
N THR A 178 -16.69 -1.20 43.96
CA THR A 178 -16.15 -0.15 44.83
C THR A 178 -15.07 -0.70 45.79
N ALA A 179 -15.26 -1.90 46.34
CA ALA A 179 -14.27 -2.54 47.21
C ALA A 179 -12.97 -2.89 46.47
N GLU A 180 -13.05 -3.33 45.20
CA GLU A 180 -11.87 -3.61 44.37
C GLU A 180 -11.07 -2.35 44.04
N THR A 181 -11.74 -1.24 43.72
CA THR A 181 -11.05 0.04 43.43
C THR A 181 -10.33 0.58 44.66
N ILE A 182 -10.96 0.55 45.84
CA ILE A 182 -10.35 1.02 47.09
C ILE A 182 -9.21 0.10 47.53
N ALA A 183 -9.37 -1.23 47.41
CA ALA A 183 -8.31 -2.19 47.71
C ALA A 183 -7.09 -2.01 46.79
N ALA A 184 -7.29 -1.69 45.51
CA ALA A 184 -6.20 -1.40 44.58
C ALA A 184 -5.40 -0.15 45.00
N VAL A 185 -6.08 0.91 45.44
CA VAL A 185 -5.43 2.11 45.98
C VAL A 185 -4.70 1.82 47.29
N GLY A 186 -5.28 1.00 48.19
CA GLY A 186 -4.63 0.57 49.42
C GLY A 186 -3.33 -0.23 49.17
N LEU A 187 -3.31 -1.12 48.18
CA LEU A 187 -2.11 -1.86 47.80
C LEU A 187 -1.04 -0.99 47.11
N LEU A 188 -1.46 0.04 46.37
CA LEU A 188 -0.53 1.06 45.84
C LEU A 188 0.15 1.83 46.99
N LEU A 189 -0.60 2.18 48.03
CA LEU A 189 -0.07 2.88 49.21
C LEU A 189 0.98 2.03 49.96
N VAL A 190 0.85 0.70 50.01
CA VAL A 190 1.88 -0.20 50.58
C VAL A 190 3.23 -0.06 49.86
N LEU A 191 3.24 0.13 48.54
CA LEU A 191 4.47 0.34 47.78
C LEU A 191 5.05 1.75 48.04
N LEU A 192 4.16 2.74 48.16
CA LEU A 192 4.55 4.10 48.50
C LEU A 192 5.11 4.21 49.93
N ASP A 193 4.64 3.39 50.87
CA ASP A 193 5.21 3.26 52.22
C ASP A 193 6.63 2.69 52.18
N GLY A 194 6.89 1.71 51.30
CA GLY A 194 8.23 1.20 51.04
C GLY A 194 9.16 2.26 50.45
N TYR A 195 8.68 3.08 49.50
CA TYR A 195 9.45 4.22 48.99
C TYR A 195 9.72 5.26 50.09
N ALA A 196 8.70 5.59 50.89
CA ALA A 196 8.83 6.53 52.01
C ALA A 196 9.90 6.05 53.01
N ALA A 197 9.89 4.77 53.39
CA ALA A 197 10.86 4.17 54.30
C ALA A 197 12.31 4.29 53.78
N TRP A 198 12.54 4.19 52.47
CA TRP A 198 13.85 4.44 51.87
C TRP A 198 14.24 5.92 51.95
N THR A 199 13.32 6.83 51.61
CA THR A 199 13.63 8.28 51.61
C THR A 199 13.90 8.85 53.00
N VAL A 200 13.32 8.26 54.05
CA VAL A 200 13.56 8.68 55.44
C VAL A 200 14.68 7.88 56.11
N ASP A 201 15.38 7.02 55.35
CA ASP A 201 16.41 6.10 55.84
C ASP A 201 16.00 5.31 57.10
N LEU A 202 14.77 4.80 57.09
CA LEU A 202 14.17 4.15 58.25
C LEU A 202 14.92 2.85 58.60
N GLY A 203 15.84 2.92 59.58
CA GLY A 203 16.65 1.77 59.98
C GLY A 203 17.90 1.53 59.09
N GLY A 204 18.40 2.57 58.40
CA GLY A 204 19.67 2.50 57.66
C GLY A 204 19.58 1.84 56.27
N VAL A 205 18.36 1.68 55.73
CA VAL A 205 18.09 1.00 54.46
C VAL A 205 18.48 1.82 53.23
N ALA A 206 18.73 3.12 53.36
CA ALA A 206 19.25 3.94 52.26
C ALA A 206 20.66 3.52 51.83
N GLY A 207 21.41 2.85 52.72
CA GLY A 207 22.74 2.30 52.41
C GLY A 207 22.73 0.99 51.61
N TRP A 208 21.56 0.41 51.32
CA TRP A 208 21.46 -0.86 50.60
C TRP A 208 21.46 -0.63 49.08
N PRO A 209 21.90 -1.61 48.27
CA PRO A 209 21.77 -1.52 46.81
C PRO A 209 20.29 -1.34 46.42
N GLY A 210 19.98 -0.28 45.68
CA GLY A 210 18.59 0.08 45.37
C GLY A 210 17.80 -1.04 44.68
N THR A 211 18.46 -1.87 43.87
CA THR A 211 17.87 -3.05 43.20
C THR A 211 17.41 -4.12 44.20
N ARG A 212 18.23 -4.42 45.21
CA ARG A 212 17.88 -5.33 46.32
C ARG A 212 16.72 -4.79 47.14
N TYR A 213 16.77 -3.51 47.49
CA TYR A 213 15.71 -2.89 48.28
C TYR A 213 14.36 -2.93 47.54
N VAL A 214 14.32 -2.56 46.26
CA VAL A 214 13.11 -2.62 45.44
C VAL A 214 12.61 -4.06 45.26
N ALA A 215 13.50 -5.04 45.10
CA ALA A 215 13.12 -6.46 45.03
C ALA A 215 12.47 -6.94 46.35
N LEU A 216 13.00 -6.52 47.50
CA LEU A 216 12.46 -6.86 48.81
C LEU A 216 11.11 -6.17 49.07
N VAL A 217 10.98 -4.88 48.73
CA VAL A 217 9.71 -4.15 48.83
C VAL A 217 8.65 -4.75 47.89
N GLY A 218 9.04 -5.11 46.66
CA GLY A 218 8.17 -5.81 45.71
C GLY A 218 7.73 -7.18 46.22
N GLY A 219 8.65 -7.98 46.78
CA GLY A 219 8.35 -9.27 47.38
C GLY A 219 7.44 -9.17 48.62
N ALA A 220 7.69 -8.20 49.50
CA ALA A 220 6.85 -7.92 50.66
C ALA A 220 5.45 -7.44 50.22
N GLY A 221 5.37 -6.53 49.24
CA GLY A 221 4.12 -6.07 48.64
C GLY A 221 3.32 -7.21 48.00
N ALA A 222 4.00 -8.14 47.30
CA ALA A 222 3.39 -9.33 46.73
C ALA A 222 2.82 -10.27 47.82
N ALA A 223 3.55 -10.46 48.93
CA ALA A 223 3.08 -11.25 50.07
C ALA A 223 1.87 -10.61 50.76
N VAL A 224 1.89 -9.29 50.97
CA VAL A 224 0.76 -8.53 51.53
C VAL A 224 -0.46 -8.60 50.61
N ALA A 225 -0.29 -8.40 49.31
CA ALA A 225 -1.37 -8.50 48.33
C ALA A 225 -1.96 -9.93 48.28
N ALA A 226 -1.11 -10.97 48.34
CA ALA A 226 -1.54 -12.36 48.36
C ALA A 226 -2.29 -12.71 49.66
N GLY A 227 -1.80 -12.25 50.81
CA GLY A 227 -2.47 -12.39 52.11
C GLY A 227 -3.83 -11.68 52.13
N TYR A 228 -3.87 -10.44 51.64
CA TYR A 228 -5.08 -9.64 51.55
C TYR A 228 -6.11 -10.25 50.59
N ALA A 229 -5.65 -10.82 49.47
CA ALA A 229 -6.50 -11.57 48.54
C ALA A 229 -7.12 -12.82 49.20
N ARG A 230 -6.36 -13.57 50.00
CA ARG A 230 -6.87 -14.74 50.74
C ARG A 230 -7.91 -14.35 51.79
N LEU A 231 -7.70 -13.24 52.48
CA LEU A 231 -8.60 -12.71 53.51
C LEU A 231 -9.92 -12.17 52.90
N THR A 232 -9.85 -11.44 51.78
CA THR A 232 -11.01 -10.73 51.21
C THR A 232 -11.72 -11.46 50.07
N ARG A 233 -11.06 -12.44 49.46
CA ARG A 233 -11.50 -13.14 48.23
C ARG A 233 -11.80 -12.21 47.04
N LEU A 234 -11.21 -11.01 47.03
CA LEU A 234 -11.27 -10.06 45.92
C LEU A 234 -10.35 -10.49 44.77
N THR A 235 -10.71 -10.14 43.54
CA THR A 235 -9.92 -10.53 42.35
C THR A 235 -8.73 -9.60 42.11
N GLY A 236 -8.93 -8.28 42.31
CA GLY A 236 -7.89 -7.26 42.15
C GLY A 236 -6.60 -7.49 42.96
N PRO A 237 -6.66 -7.74 44.29
CA PRO A 237 -5.48 -7.99 45.12
C PRO A 237 -4.65 -9.20 44.69
N TRP A 238 -5.30 -10.24 44.16
CA TRP A 238 -4.60 -11.42 43.68
C TRP A 238 -3.81 -11.12 42.39
N CYS A 239 -4.39 -10.32 41.48
CA CYS A 239 -3.67 -9.83 40.29
C CYS A 239 -2.49 -8.93 40.66
N ALA A 240 -2.65 -8.06 41.66
CA ALA A 240 -1.57 -7.20 42.16
C ALA A 240 -0.40 -8.03 42.73
N ALA A 241 -0.68 -9.13 43.43
CA ALA A 241 0.37 -10.00 43.97
C ALA A 241 1.25 -10.63 42.88
N LEU A 242 0.64 -11.07 41.77
CA LEU A 242 1.40 -11.62 40.63
C LEU A 242 2.26 -10.55 39.95
N ILE A 243 1.69 -9.38 39.70
CA ILE A 243 2.41 -8.26 39.05
C ILE A 243 3.63 -7.86 39.89
N LEU A 244 3.49 -7.82 41.22
CA LEU A 244 4.58 -7.44 42.12
C LEU A 244 5.65 -8.53 42.29
N ALA A 245 5.31 -9.81 42.07
CA ALA A 245 6.26 -10.91 42.14
C ALA A 245 7.18 -11.01 40.91
N GLN A 246 6.70 -10.61 39.72
CA GLN A 246 7.43 -10.72 38.45
C GLN A 246 8.81 -10.03 38.42
N PRO A 247 8.98 -8.78 38.89
CA PRO A 247 10.28 -8.10 38.82
C PRO A 247 11.30 -8.56 39.88
N VAL A 248 10.89 -9.35 40.89
CA VAL A 248 11.75 -9.72 42.04
C VAL A 248 12.99 -10.51 41.59
N LEU A 249 12.80 -11.58 40.81
CA LEU A 249 13.90 -12.42 40.31
C LEU A 249 14.86 -11.66 39.37
N PRO A 250 14.39 -10.90 38.36
CA PRO A 250 15.24 -10.06 37.53
C PRO A 250 16.03 -9.03 38.34
N LEU A 251 15.39 -8.33 39.30
CA LEU A 251 16.05 -7.31 40.11
C LEU A 251 17.14 -7.87 41.03
N LEU A 252 16.96 -9.09 41.55
CA LEU A 252 18.00 -9.79 42.29
C LEU A 252 19.14 -10.28 41.38
N ALA A 253 18.84 -10.69 40.15
CA ALA A 253 19.82 -11.17 39.19
C ALA A 253 20.73 -10.05 38.63
N VAL A 254 20.25 -8.80 38.55
CA VAL A 254 21.01 -7.64 38.03
C VAL A 254 22.38 -7.49 38.71
N GLU A 255 22.46 -7.76 40.00
CA GLU A 255 23.69 -7.54 40.78
C GLU A 255 24.82 -8.50 40.42
N ALA A 256 24.49 -9.68 39.90
CA ALA A 256 25.47 -10.63 39.39
C ALA A 256 26.04 -10.23 38.01
N ARG A 257 25.57 -9.11 37.43
CA ARG A 257 25.92 -8.61 36.07
C ARG A 257 25.92 -9.72 35.01
N PRO A 258 24.82 -10.49 34.87
CA PRO A 258 24.80 -11.62 33.96
C PRO A 258 24.97 -11.19 32.50
N GLY A 259 25.76 -11.95 31.74
CA GLY A 259 25.75 -11.87 30.27
C GLY A 259 24.43 -12.37 29.69
N ALA A 260 24.26 -12.33 28.37
CA ALA A 260 23.01 -12.71 27.69
C ALA A 260 22.51 -14.12 28.07
N ALA A 261 23.41 -15.09 28.22
CA ALA A 261 23.05 -16.45 28.68
C ALA A 261 22.55 -16.47 30.14
N GLY A 262 23.12 -15.64 31.03
CA GLY A 262 22.66 -15.52 32.41
C GLY A 262 21.28 -14.85 32.51
N TRP A 263 21.02 -13.85 31.66
CA TRP A 263 19.69 -13.25 31.53
C TRP A 263 18.63 -14.23 31.04
N THR A 264 18.97 -15.11 30.08
CA THR A 264 18.07 -16.20 29.66
C THR A 264 17.69 -17.09 30.83
N VAL A 265 18.64 -17.49 31.69
CA VAL A 265 18.35 -18.34 32.85
C VAL A 265 17.46 -17.62 33.86
N ALA A 266 17.73 -16.36 34.18
CA ALA A 266 16.92 -15.58 35.12
C ALA A 266 15.46 -15.43 34.63
N LEU A 267 15.27 -15.12 33.34
CA LEU A 267 13.95 -14.95 32.74
C LEU A 267 13.19 -16.27 32.56
N VAL A 268 13.89 -17.37 32.28
CA VAL A 268 13.29 -18.71 32.32
C VAL A 268 12.85 -19.06 33.74
N GLY A 269 13.61 -18.66 34.76
CA GLY A 269 13.19 -18.77 36.16
C GLY A 269 11.84 -18.09 36.42
N VAL A 270 11.65 -16.86 35.92
CA VAL A 270 10.35 -16.15 36.00
C VAL A 270 9.25 -16.92 35.27
N ALA A 271 9.52 -17.39 34.05
CA ALA A 271 8.56 -18.19 33.29
C ALA A 271 8.17 -19.49 34.02
N LEU A 272 9.11 -20.18 34.68
CA LEU A 272 8.81 -21.38 35.46
C LEU A 272 7.94 -21.08 36.68
N VAL A 273 8.12 -19.93 37.33
CA VAL A 273 7.24 -19.47 38.43
C VAL A 273 5.82 -19.21 37.93
N ASP A 274 5.65 -18.50 36.82
CA ASP A 274 4.34 -18.26 36.19
C ASP A 274 3.68 -19.59 35.74
N LEU A 275 4.46 -20.53 35.21
CA LEU A 275 3.99 -21.86 34.83
C LEU A 275 3.54 -22.68 36.04
N ALA A 276 4.26 -22.61 37.16
CA ALA A 276 3.85 -23.25 38.41
C ALA A 276 2.52 -22.69 38.92
N VAL A 277 2.32 -21.37 38.84
CA VAL A 277 1.03 -20.71 39.15
C VAL A 277 -0.08 -21.25 38.23
N LEU A 278 0.16 -21.32 36.92
CA LEU A 278 -0.80 -21.88 35.95
C LEU A 278 -1.16 -23.34 36.25
N ALA A 279 -0.18 -24.17 36.62
CA ALA A 279 -0.40 -25.56 36.99
C ALA A 279 -1.29 -25.69 38.24
N VAL A 280 -1.06 -24.85 39.26
CA VAL A 280 -1.88 -24.82 40.49
C VAL A 280 -3.32 -24.35 40.21
N LEU A 281 -3.51 -23.42 39.27
CA LEU A 281 -4.83 -22.88 38.93
C LEU A 281 -5.65 -23.78 37.99
N ARG A 282 -5.01 -24.72 37.29
CA ARG A 282 -5.66 -25.63 36.33
C ARG A 282 -6.77 -26.48 36.95
N GLY A 283 -6.63 -26.85 38.23
CA GLY A 283 -7.61 -27.68 38.96
C GLY A 283 -8.72 -26.92 39.69
N ARG A 284 -8.80 -25.58 39.57
CA ARG A 284 -9.79 -24.75 40.27
C ARG A 284 -10.87 -24.24 39.31
N GLY A 285 -12.14 -24.26 39.76
CA GLY A 285 -13.33 -23.99 38.94
C GLY A 285 -13.37 -22.60 38.26
N ASP A 286 -14.29 -22.43 37.30
CA ASP A 286 -14.39 -21.25 36.43
C ASP A 286 -15.10 -20.05 37.08
N SER A 287 -14.52 -19.52 38.15
CA SER A 287 -14.90 -18.19 38.62
C SER A 287 -14.19 -17.10 37.79
N ALA A 288 -14.86 -15.96 37.57
CA ALA A 288 -14.30 -14.83 36.81
C ALA A 288 -12.92 -14.35 37.33
N GLY A 289 -12.67 -14.48 38.63
CA GLY A 289 -11.37 -14.17 39.24
C GLY A 289 -10.26 -15.15 38.88
N ILE A 290 -10.58 -16.44 38.78
CA ILE A 290 -9.63 -17.47 38.36
C ILE A 290 -9.32 -17.32 36.87
N ALA A 291 -10.31 -16.95 36.04
CA ALA A 291 -10.09 -16.66 34.62
C ALA A 291 -9.16 -15.45 34.39
N ALA A 292 -9.40 -14.35 35.11
CA ALA A 292 -8.50 -13.19 35.08
C ALA A 292 -7.08 -13.56 35.54
N GLY A 293 -6.98 -14.40 36.58
CA GLY A 293 -5.69 -14.83 37.09
C GLY A 293 -4.90 -15.75 36.15
N ARG A 294 -5.59 -16.68 35.46
CA ARG A 294 -4.99 -17.47 34.38
C ARG A 294 -4.50 -16.57 33.24
N ALA A 295 -5.25 -15.53 32.87
CA ALA A 295 -4.85 -14.61 31.81
C ALA A 295 -3.58 -13.83 32.17
N VAL A 296 -3.47 -13.30 33.39
CA VAL A 296 -2.29 -12.57 33.86
C VAL A 296 -1.06 -13.49 33.93
N ALA A 297 -1.20 -14.71 34.46
CA ALA A 297 -0.09 -15.67 34.53
C ALA A 297 0.36 -16.16 33.14
N TRP A 298 -0.57 -16.33 32.18
CA TRP A 298 -0.21 -16.65 30.79
C TRP A 298 0.52 -15.49 30.09
N LEU A 299 0.09 -14.25 30.32
CA LEU A 299 0.77 -13.07 29.78
C LEU A 299 2.18 -12.92 30.37
N GLY A 300 2.34 -13.15 31.68
CA GLY A 300 3.63 -13.19 32.35
C GLY A 300 4.57 -14.25 31.78
N PHE A 301 4.09 -15.49 31.72
CA PHE A 301 4.81 -16.62 31.13
C PHE A 301 5.29 -16.31 29.69
N ALA A 302 4.39 -15.81 28.85
CA ALA A 302 4.71 -15.47 27.46
C ALA A 302 5.74 -14.35 27.37
N ALA A 303 5.57 -13.27 28.13
CA ALA A 303 6.50 -12.14 28.14
C ALA A 303 7.90 -12.56 28.61
N ALA A 304 7.99 -13.32 29.71
CA ALA A 304 9.26 -13.82 30.25
C ALA A 304 9.97 -14.76 29.27
N LEU A 305 9.22 -15.67 28.63
CA LEU A 305 9.78 -16.63 27.67
C LEU A 305 10.25 -15.96 26.37
N VAL A 306 9.52 -14.95 25.88
CA VAL A 306 9.94 -14.16 24.71
C VAL A 306 11.20 -13.36 25.02
N ALA A 307 11.27 -12.71 26.18
CA ALA A 307 12.47 -12.01 26.62
C ALA A 307 13.66 -12.97 26.78
N ALA A 308 13.43 -14.16 27.35
CA ALA A 308 14.46 -15.19 27.47
C ALA A 308 14.96 -15.69 26.10
N ALA A 309 14.05 -15.88 25.13
CA ALA A 309 14.38 -16.26 23.76
C ALA A 309 15.24 -15.19 23.07
N ALA A 310 14.88 -13.91 23.23
CA ALA A 310 15.65 -12.79 22.68
C ALA A 310 17.09 -12.78 23.23
N CYS A 311 17.26 -12.96 24.56
CA CYS A 311 18.58 -13.09 25.17
C CYS A 311 19.33 -14.35 24.70
N ALA A 312 18.62 -15.46 24.46
CA ALA A 312 19.22 -16.73 24.05
C ALA A 312 19.73 -16.76 22.60
N LEU A 313 19.21 -15.87 21.74
CA LEU A 313 19.70 -15.74 20.36
C LEU A 313 21.10 -15.12 20.28
N VAL A 314 21.48 -14.29 21.25
CA VAL A 314 22.80 -13.64 21.31
C VAL A 314 23.96 -14.65 21.42
N PRO A 315 23.98 -15.62 22.37
CA PRO A 315 25.04 -16.63 22.42
C PRO A 315 25.05 -17.58 21.21
N LEU A 316 23.89 -17.86 20.61
CA LEU A 316 23.80 -18.65 19.38
C LEU A 316 24.46 -17.93 18.19
N ALA A 317 24.15 -16.64 18.03
CA ALA A 317 24.75 -15.79 16.99
C ALA A 317 26.26 -15.62 17.22
N ALA A 318 26.67 -15.29 18.45
CA ALA A 318 28.07 -15.14 18.83
C ALA A 318 28.86 -16.47 18.76
N GLY A 319 28.19 -17.61 18.71
CA GLY A 319 28.81 -18.94 18.63
C GLY A 319 29.50 -19.37 19.91
N ARG A 320 29.20 -18.74 21.06
CA ARG A 320 29.77 -19.05 22.37
C ARG A 320 28.84 -18.64 23.51
N ALA A 321 28.79 -19.45 24.56
CA ALA A 321 28.15 -19.11 25.84
C ALA A 321 29.09 -19.50 26.99
N GLY A 322 29.22 -18.65 28.02
CA GLY A 322 30.15 -18.92 29.12
C GLY A 322 31.60 -19.13 28.70
N GLY A 323 32.03 -18.51 27.58
CA GLY A 323 33.38 -18.65 27.03
C GLY A 323 33.62 -19.88 26.16
N THR A 324 32.67 -20.81 26.02
CA THR A 324 32.86 -22.03 25.23
C THR A 324 31.89 -22.10 24.03
N PRO A 325 32.33 -22.59 22.86
CA PRO A 325 31.48 -22.75 21.68
C PRO A 325 30.47 -23.90 21.81
N LEU A 326 30.78 -24.90 22.65
CA LEU A 326 29.89 -26.04 22.92
C LEU A 326 28.57 -25.63 23.58
N LEU A 327 28.58 -24.55 24.38
CA LEU A 327 27.41 -24.08 25.09
C LEU A 327 26.56 -23.07 24.30
N ALA A 328 26.95 -22.71 23.07
CA ALA A 328 26.31 -21.64 22.29
C ALA A 328 24.79 -21.84 22.09
N GLY A 329 24.34 -23.08 21.94
CA GLY A 329 22.92 -23.42 21.75
C GLY A 329 22.16 -23.74 23.04
N VAL A 330 22.84 -23.93 24.17
CA VAL A 330 22.22 -24.39 25.43
C VAL A 330 21.16 -23.42 25.97
N PRO A 331 21.36 -22.08 25.97
CA PRO A 331 20.34 -21.14 26.43
C PRO A 331 19.04 -21.22 25.61
N LEU A 332 19.14 -21.36 24.28
CA LEU A 332 17.96 -21.45 23.42
C LEU A 332 17.25 -22.79 23.56
N LEU A 333 18.02 -23.88 23.76
CA LEU A 333 17.47 -25.19 24.05
C LEU A 333 16.70 -25.19 25.37
N LEU A 334 17.20 -24.51 26.40
CA LEU A 334 16.53 -24.36 27.69
C LEU A 334 15.19 -23.61 27.54
N VAL A 335 15.13 -22.54 26.74
CA VAL A 335 13.87 -21.83 26.40
C VAL A 335 12.90 -22.76 25.66
N ALA A 336 13.35 -23.48 24.63
CA ALA A 336 12.50 -24.39 23.87
C ALA A 336 11.98 -25.57 24.72
N SER A 337 12.81 -26.11 25.62
CA SER A 337 12.42 -27.16 26.57
C SER A 337 11.39 -26.66 27.58
N THR A 338 11.49 -25.42 28.07
CA THR A 338 10.46 -24.85 28.96
C THR A 338 9.12 -24.59 28.26
N LEU A 339 9.13 -24.16 27.00
CA LEU A 339 7.92 -24.07 26.17
C LEU A 339 7.28 -25.46 25.98
N PHE A 340 8.09 -26.47 25.68
CA PHE A 340 7.62 -27.84 25.51
C PHE A 340 7.06 -28.41 26.82
N GLY A 341 7.74 -28.18 27.94
CA GLY A 341 7.25 -28.53 29.28
C GLY A 341 5.90 -27.86 29.61
N ALA A 342 5.73 -26.58 29.28
CA ALA A 342 4.45 -25.88 29.42
C ALA A 342 3.35 -26.49 28.55
N ALA A 343 3.67 -26.85 27.30
CA ALA A 343 2.73 -27.51 26.39
C ALA A 343 2.29 -28.90 26.90
N LEU A 344 3.19 -29.65 27.55
CA LEU A 344 2.87 -30.92 28.21
C LEU A 344 1.94 -30.71 29.42
N LEU A 345 2.31 -29.78 30.31
CA LEU A 345 1.69 -29.58 31.61
C LEU A 345 0.35 -28.83 31.58
N VAL A 346 0.16 -27.87 30.67
CA VAL A 346 -1.01 -26.97 30.63
C VAL A 346 -1.57 -26.79 29.22
N GLY A 347 -0.81 -27.15 28.18
CA GLY A 347 -1.17 -26.91 26.77
C GLY A 347 -2.24 -27.81 26.18
N THR A 348 -2.84 -27.32 25.09
CA THR A 348 -3.76 -28.07 24.22
C THR A 348 -2.97 -28.91 23.19
N GLY A 349 -3.63 -29.88 22.53
CA GLY A 349 -3.04 -30.68 21.45
C GLY A 349 -2.18 -29.88 20.44
N PRO A 350 -2.69 -28.78 19.82
CA PRO A 350 -1.91 -27.99 18.87
C PRO A 350 -0.70 -27.29 19.49
N MET A 351 -0.76 -26.91 20.78
CA MET A 351 0.40 -26.31 21.47
C MET A 351 1.53 -27.33 21.64
N ARG A 352 1.21 -28.61 21.88
CA ARG A 352 2.20 -29.69 21.99
C ARG A 352 2.86 -29.98 20.65
N GLU A 353 2.07 -29.99 19.58
CA GLU A 353 2.59 -30.14 18.21
C GLU A 353 3.50 -28.98 17.82
N ALA A 354 3.09 -27.74 18.09
CA ALA A 354 3.89 -26.55 17.81
C ALA A 354 5.21 -26.52 18.61
N ALA A 355 5.15 -26.80 19.91
CA ALA A 355 6.34 -26.80 20.76
C ALA A 355 7.30 -27.96 20.40
N GLY A 356 6.77 -29.16 20.10
CA GLY A 356 7.56 -30.29 19.63
C GLY A 356 8.18 -30.05 18.24
N GLY A 357 7.47 -29.35 17.36
CA GLY A 357 7.98 -28.91 16.07
C GLY A 357 9.08 -27.85 16.17
N LEU A 358 9.00 -26.94 17.15
CA LEU A 358 10.02 -25.92 17.39
C LEU A 358 11.29 -26.48 18.08
N LEU A 359 11.15 -27.52 18.91
CA LEU A 359 12.27 -28.11 19.63
C LEU A 359 13.30 -28.75 18.69
N VAL A 360 12.86 -29.39 17.61
CA VAL A 360 13.74 -30.07 16.64
C VAL A 360 14.72 -29.13 15.92
N PRO A 361 14.32 -28.00 15.32
CA PRO A 361 15.25 -27.06 14.70
C PRO A 361 16.16 -26.36 15.73
N VAL A 362 15.68 -26.12 16.96
CA VAL A 362 16.53 -25.58 18.03
C VAL A 362 17.62 -26.58 18.43
N LEU A 363 17.27 -27.86 18.57
CA LEU A 363 18.24 -28.93 18.83
C LEU A 363 19.24 -29.06 17.68
N ALA A 364 18.77 -29.02 16.43
CA ALA A 364 19.65 -29.08 15.26
C ALA A 364 20.62 -27.89 15.22
N ALA A 365 20.14 -26.67 15.48
CA ALA A 365 21.00 -25.49 15.56
C ALA A 365 22.02 -25.60 16.70
N ALA A 366 21.62 -26.14 17.85
CA ALA A 366 22.51 -26.38 18.99
C ALA A 366 23.61 -27.42 18.68
N LEU A 367 23.34 -28.41 17.83
CA LEU A 367 24.31 -29.43 17.41
C LEU A 367 25.23 -28.98 16.26
N VAL A 368 24.71 -28.21 15.29
CA VAL A 368 25.49 -27.74 14.13
C VAL A 368 26.38 -26.55 14.49
N ARG A 369 25.94 -25.66 15.38
CA ARG A 369 26.68 -24.42 15.70
C ARG A 369 28.09 -24.68 16.26
N PRO A 370 28.31 -25.63 17.21
CA PRO A 370 29.64 -25.94 17.72
C PRO A 370 30.58 -26.46 16.63
N ALA A 371 30.08 -27.34 15.74
CA ALA A 371 30.87 -27.88 14.63
C ALA A 371 31.38 -26.77 13.69
N GLY A 372 30.56 -25.75 13.43
CA GLY A 372 30.97 -24.59 12.62
C GLY A 372 31.91 -23.61 13.32
N ALA A 373 31.93 -23.59 14.65
CA ALA A 373 32.87 -22.77 15.41
C ALA A 373 34.26 -23.43 15.53
N THR A 374 34.31 -24.76 15.67
CA THR A 374 35.58 -25.50 15.84
C THR A 374 36.20 -25.91 14.51
N THR A 375 35.38 -26.31 13.54
CA THR A 375 35.82 -26.84 12.24
C THR A 375 34.90 -26.32 11.13
N PRO A 376 35.10 -25.06 10.65
CA PRO A 376 34.25 -24.44 9.63
C PRO A 376 34.15 -25.28 8.35
N SER A 377 35.19 -26.07 8.06
CA SER A 377 35.21 -26.98 6.93
C SER A 377 34.08 -28.00 7.00
N LEU A 378 33.65 -28.51 8.17
CA LEU A 378 32.70 -29.64 8.32
C LEU A 378 31.22 -29.24 8.45
N VAL A 379 30.87 -27.96 8.26
CA VAL A 379 29.52 -27.45 8.55
C VAL A 379 28.45 -28.11 7.67
N LEU A 380 28.68 -28.22 6.37
CA LEU A 380 27.71 -28.81 5.43
C LEU A 380 27.48 -30.29 5.73
N LEU A 381 28.56 -31.03 6.02
CA LEU A 381 28.49 -32.43 6.41
C LEU A 381 27.73 -32.61 7.72
N SER A 382 28.04 -31.81 8.75
CA SER A 382 27.37 -31.88 10.06
C SER A 382 25.87 -31.54 9.95
N ALA A 383 25.50 -30.55 9.14
CA ALA A 383 24.10 -30.21 8.90
C ALA A 383 23.34 -31.35 8.19
N GLY A 384 23.95 -32.00 7.19
CA GLY A 384 23.37 -33.16 6.51
C GLY A 384 23.19 -34.36 7.45
N LEU A 385 24.20 -34.67 8.28
CA LEU A 385 24.14 -35.74 9.27
C LEU A 385 23.07 -35.48 10.34
N VAL A 386 22.99 -34.26 10.87
CA VAL A 386 21.96 -33.86 11.84
C VAL A 386 20.56 -33.93 11.23
N ALA A 387 20.39 -33.57 9.95
CA ALA A 387 19.12 -33.72 9.25
C ALA A 387 18.68 -35.19 9.12
N VAL A 388 19.61 -36.09 8.75
CA VAL A 388 19.34 -37.54 8.68
C VAL A 388 19.06 -38.11 10.06
N ALA A 389 19.83 -37.73 11.08
CA ALA A 389 19.63 -38.17 12.46
C ALA A 389 18.26 -37.72 13.01
N ALA A 390 17.86 -36.47 12.77
CA ALA A 390 16.54 -35.96 13.15
C ALA A 390 15.42 -36.71 12.40
N ALA A 391 15.59 -36.98 11.10
CA ALA A 391 14.63 -37.76 10.32
C ALA A 391 14.46 -39.19 10.84
N GLY A 392 15.57 -39.85 11.22
CA GLY A 392 15.56 -41.17 11.84
C GLY A 392 14.90 -41.16 13.22
N ALA A 393 15.26 -40.20 14.08
CA ALA A 393 14.73 -40.07 15.44
C ALA A 393 13.21 -39.85 15.46
N VAL A 394 12.66 -39.05 14.55
CA VAL A 394 11.20 -38.87 14.40
C VAL A 394 10.50 -40.19 14.05
N GLY A 395 11.17 -41.09 13.32
CA GLY A 395 10.66 -42.42 13.00
C GLY A 395 10.46 -43.31 14.22
N LEU A 396 11.18 -43.04 15.33
CA LEU A 396 11.13 -43.79 16.59
C LEU A 396 10.05 -43.28 17.56
N VAL A 397 9.58 -42.03 17.42
CA VAL A 397 8.54 -41.42 18.28
C VAL A 397 7.17 -42.11 18.06
N PRO A 398 6.26 -42.29 19.03
CA PRO A 398 4.92 -42.88 18.79
C PRO A 398 4.00 -42.02 17.90
N ALA A 399 3.11 -42.64 17.12
CA ALA A 399 2.30 -41.96 16.07
C ALA A 399 1.51 -40.73 16.56
N GLY A 400 0.93 -40.77 17.76
CA GLY A 400 0.17 -39.65 18.35
C GLY A 400 1.00 -38.41 18.68
N TRP A 401 2.34 -38.52 18.66
CA TRP A 401 3.27 -37.43 19.01
C TRP A 401 4.19 -37.07 17.84
N ARG A 402 4.08 -37.75 16.69
CA ARG A 402 4.98 -37.56 15.53
C ARG A 402 4.73 -36.26 14.77
N ALA A 403 3.53 -35.70 14.78
CA ALA A 403 3.13 -34.62 13.88
C ALA A 403 4.04 -33.39 14.02
N GLY A 404 4.18 -32.86 15.24
CA GLY A 404 5.08 -31.73 15.54
C GLY A 404 6.55 -31.99 15.17
N PRO A 405 7.21 -32.98 15.76
CA PRO A 405 8.61 -33.30 15.48
C PRO A 405 8.89 -33.60 14.00
N ARG A 406 7.95 -34.19 13.26
CA ARG A 406 8.09 -34.43 11.82
C ARG A 406 8.13 -33.13 11.02
N VAL A 407 7.30 -32.14 11.37
CA VAL A 407 7.36 -30.79 10.78
C VAL A 407 8.70 -30.14 11.10
N GLY A 408 9.17 -30.22 12.35
CA GLY A 408 10.47 -29.71 12.75
C GLY A 408 11.64 -30.36 12.00
N ALA A 409 11.64 -31.69 11.84
CA ALA A 409 12.66 -32.40 11.08
C ALA A 409 12.61 -32.08 9.57
N LEU A 410 11.41 -31.83 9.01
CA LEU A 410 11.27 -31.33 7.64
C LEU A 410 11.86 -29.93 7.47
N VAL A 411 11.73 -29.04 8.47
CA VAL A 411 12.37 -27.72 8.46
C VAL A 411 13.90 -27.86 8.47
N VAL A 412 14.45 -28.76 9.28
CA VAL A 412 15.91 -29.02 9.31
C VAL A 412 16.41 -29.64 8.00
N ALA A 413 15.74 -30.68 7.50
CA ALA A 413 16.09 -31.32 6.24
C ALA A 413 15.95 -30.36 5.05
N GLY A 414 14.85 -29.60 4.99
CA GLY A 414 14.60 -28.58 3.98
C GLY A 414 15.63 -27.44 4.03
N GLY A 415 16.00 -26.98 5.22
CA GLY A 415 17.07 -25.97 5.40
C GLY A 415 18.42 -26.48 4.92
N SER A 416 18.81 -27.70 5.28
CA SER A 416 20.06 -28.32 4.80
C SER A 416 20.07 -28.52 3.28
N ALA A 417 18.94 -28.96 2.71
CA ALA A 417 18.76 -29.13 1.27
C ALA A 417 18.84 -27.79 0.54
N LEU A 418 18.22 -26.74 1.09
CA LEU A 418 18.24 -25.40 0.52
C LEU A 418 19.67 -24.84 0.48
N VAL A 419 20.39 -24.87 1.60
CA VAL A 419 21.78 -24.37 1.66
C VAL A 419 22.67 -25.16 0.69
N SER A 420 22.57 -26.49 0.66
CA SER A 420 23.38 -27.31 -0.24
C SER A 420 23.03 -27.04 -1.71
N THR A 421 21.75 -26.92 -2.04
CA THR A 421 21.28 -26.61 -3.40
C THR A 421 21.73 -25.22 -3.85
N LEU A 422 21.58 -24.18 -3.01
CA LEU A 422 22.03 -22.83 -3.33
C LEU A 422 23.54 -22.78 -3.55
N THR A 423 24.32 -23.53 -2.76
CA THR A 423 25.77 -23.62 -2.92
C THR A 423 26.14 -24.31 -4.24
N THR A 424 25.49 -25.44 -4.57
CA THR A 424 25.68 -26.15 -5.84
C THR A 424 25.32 -25.28 -7.04
N VAL A 425 24.17 -24.59 -6.99
CA VAL A 425 23.75 -23.68 -8.06
C VAL A 425 24.73 -22.51 -8.20
N GLY A 426 25.19 -21.93 -7.08
CA GLY A 426 26.21 -20.88 -7.08
C GLY A 426 27.52 -21.31 -7.76
N LEU A 427 27.98 -22.53 -7.48
CA LEU A 427 29.16 -23.10 -8.16
C LEU A 427 28.92 -23.39 -9.64
N ALA A 428 27.76 -23.92 -10.01
CA ALA A 428 27.39 -24.12 -11.41
C ALA A 428 27.36 -22.77 -12.17
N VAL A 429 26.79 -21.72 -11.57
CA VAL A 429 26.84 -20.37 -12.14
C VAL A 429 28.27 -19.83 -12.23
N ALA A 430 29.12 -20.10 -11.25
CA ALA A 430 30.54 -19.72 -11.31
C ALA A 430 31.31 -20.47 -12.42
N VAL A 431 30.95 -21.72 -12.72
CA VAL A 431 31.51 -22.48 -13.86
C VAL A 431 31.09 -21.83 -15.18
N LEU A 432 29.83 -21.42 -15.31
CA LEU A 432 29.35 -20.68 -16.45
C LEU A 432 30.08 -19.33 -16.60
N GLY A 433 30.25 -18.59 -15.51
CA GLY A 433 30.97 -17.32 -15.52
C GLY A 433 32.41 -17.43 -16.04
N ARG A 434 33.08 -18.57 -15.84
CA ARG A 434 34.42 -18.84 -16.39
C ARG A 434 34.42 -19.12 -17.90
N SER A 435 33.28 -19.46 -18.48
CA SER A 435 33.10 -19.72 -19.92
C SER A 435 32.67 -18.45 -20.68
N LEU A 436 32.50 -17.34 -19.96
CA LEU A 436 32.15 -16.03 -20.50
C LEU A 436 33.33 -15.05 -20.34
N PRO A 437 33.60 -14.18 -21.33
CA PRO A 437 32.89 -14.06 -22.61
C PRO A 437 33.15 -15.27 -23.53
N PRO A 438 32.22 -15.59 -24.45
CA PRO A 438 32.32 -16.77 -25.32
C PRO A 438 33.61 -16.78 -26.14
N TRP A 439 34.04 -17.98 -26.57
CA TRP A 439 35.16 -18.25 -27.48
C TRP A 439 36.57 -17.94 -26.93
N ARG A 440 36.73 -17.75 -25.62
CA ARG A 440 38.03 -17.40 -25.00
C ARG A 440 38.67 -18.55 -24.19
N GLY A 441 38.12 -19.75 -24.26
CA GLY A 441 38.48 -20.84 -23.36
C GLY A 441 38.02 -20.59 -21.92
N ALA A 442 38.16 -21.60 -21.06
CA ALA A 442 37.84 -21.49 -19.63
C ALA A 442 38.94 -22.16 -18.79
N ALA A 443 39.40 -21.47 -17.75
CA ALA A 443 40.36 -22.04 -16.80
C ALA A 443 39.73 -23.15 -15.96
N ALA A 444 40.54 -24.11 -15.48
CA ALA A 444 40.11 -25.14 -14.54
C ALA A 444 39.55 -24.54 -13.23
N GLY A 445 38.67 -25.27 -12.56
CA GLY A 445 38.03 -24.79 -11.33
C GLY A 445 39.02 -24.60 -10.17
N PRO A 446 38.70 -23.74 -9.18
CA PRO A 446 39.52 -23.62 -7.98
C PRO A 446 39.48 -24.91 -7.16
N ALA A 447 40.61 -25.31 -6.58
CA ALA A 447 40.68 -26.43 -5.65
C ALA A 447 40.10 -26.00 -4.28
N LEU A 448 38.83 -26.35 -4.02
CA LEU A 448 38.16 -26.03 -2.76
C LEU A 448 38.43 -27.11 -1.71
N GLY A 449 39.16 -26.78 -0.64
CA GLY A 449 39.46 -27.73 0.45
C GLY A 449 38.22 -28.32 1.17
N TRP A 450 37.06 -27.66 1.04
CA TRP A 450 35.76 -28.11 1.55
C TRP A 450 34.82 -28.66 0.46
N GLY A 451 35.20 -28.55 -0.82
CA GLY A 451 34.32 -28.83 -1.97
C GLY A 451 33.86 -30.28 -2.05
N TRP A 452 34.65 -31.23 -1.52
CA TRP A 452 34.29 -32.64 -1.41
C TRP A 452 33.02 -32.90 -0.59
N GLN A 453 32.66 -31.99 0.32
CA GLN A 453 31.49 -32.15 1.19
C GLN A 453 30.19 -31.86 0.48
N LEU A 454 30.19 -31.02 -0.56
CA LEU A 454 28.99 -30.58 -1.22
C LEU A 454 28.18 -31.73 -1.86
N PRO A 455 28.76 -32.64 -2.66
CA PRO A 455 28.01 -33.77 -3.18
C PRO A 455 27.52 -34.71 -2.06
N VAL A 456 28.30 -34.88 -0.99
CA VAL A 456 27.91 -35.70 0.17
C VAL A 456 26.74 -35.05 0.93
N ALA A 457 26.79 -33.75 1.17
CA ALA A 457 25.74 -33.00 1.85
C ALA A 457 24.43 -32.99 1.06
N VAL A 458 24.49 -32.78 -0.27
CA VAL A 458 23.32 -32.89 -1.17
C VAL A 458 22.71 -34.29 -1.08
N ALA A 459 23.52 -35.35 -1.11
CA ALA A 459 23.05 -36.72 -0.97
C ALA A 459 22.39 -36.97 0.39
N LEU A 460 23.02 -36.54 1.49
CA LEU A 460 22.47 -36.69 2.85
C LEU A 460 21.16 -35.91 3.03
N SER A 461 21.06 -34.69 2.51
CA SER A 461 19.82 -33.90 2.52
C SER A 461 18.72 -34.56 1.69
N ALA A 462 19.04 -35.14 0.53
CA ALA A 462 18.08 -35.91 -0.27
C ALA A 462 17.59 -37.16 0.47
N VAL A 463 18.48 -37.87 1.17
CA VAL A 463 18.13 -39.01 2.03
C VAL A 463 17.23 -38.59 3.18
N ALA A 464 17.57 -37.52 3.90
CA ALA A 464 16.76 -36.98 5.00
C ALA A 464 15.34 -36.60 4.53
N CYS A 465 15.24 -35.89 3.40
CA CYS A 465 13.96 -35.56 2.77
C CYS A 465 13.19 -36.83 2.35
N GLY A 466 13.86 -37.83 1.76
CA GLY A 466 13.23 -39.10 1.36
C GLY A 466 12.69 -39.93 2.53
N LEU A 467 13.36 -39.88 3.69
CA LEU A 467 12.90 -40.54 4.92
C LEU A 467 11.63 -39.89 5.48
N LEU A 468 11.55 -38.55 5.44
CA LEU A 468 10.44 -37.77 6.00
C LEU A 468 9.23 -37.65 5.07
N LEU A 469 9.45 -37.66 3.75
CA LEU A 469 8.42 -37.49 2.73
C LEU A 469 7.68 -38.80 2.42
N PRO A 470 6.43 -38.72 1.94
CA PRO A 470 5.63 -39.89 1.61
C PRO A 470 6.26 -40.71 0.47
N ARG A 471 6.04 -42.04 0.49
CA ARG A 471 6.56 -43.02 -0.49
C ARG A 471 6.47 -42.62 -1.98
N PRO A 472 5.36 -42.04 -2.50
CA PRO A 472 5.29 -41.63 -3.90
C PRO A 472 6.29 -40.56 -4.32
N VAL A 473 6.81 -39.75 -3.38
CA VAL A 473 7.69 -38.60 -3.67
C VAL A 473 9.18 -38.98 -3.59
N ARG A 474 9.54 -40.04 -2.87
CA ARG A 474 10.93 -40.55 -2.76
C ARG A 474 11.70 -40.70 -4.09
N PRO A 475 11.14 -41.30 -5.15
CA PRO A 475 11.85 -41.43 -6.43
C PRO A 475 12.09 -40.07 -7.10
N VAL A 476 11.22 -39.09 -6.89
CA VAL A 476 11.43 -37.71 -7.37
C VAL A 476 12.60 -37.05 -6.62
N VAL A 477 12.65 -37.21 -5.30
CA VAL A 477 13.77 -36.72 -4.47
C VAL A 477 15.09 -37.39 -4.87
N ALA A 478 15.07 -38.69 -5.20
CA ALA A 478 16.25 -39.42 -5.66
C ALA A 478 16.76 -38.90 -7.02
N VAL A 479 15.87 -38.65 -7.98
CA VAL A 479 16.24 -38.08 -9.30
C VAL A 479 16.81 -36.67 -9.16
N LEU A 480 16.14 -35.80 -8.39
CA LEU A 480 16.61 -34.43 -8.17
C LEU A 480 17.92 -34.40 -7.38
N GLY A 481 18.07 -35.24 -6.35
CA GLY A 481 19.32 -35.40 -5.61
C GLY A 481 20.46 -35.93 -6.48
N GLY A 482 20.18 -36.87 -7.39
CA GLY A 482 21.15 -37.38 -8.37
C GLY A 482 21.64 -36.29 -9.33
N ALA A 483 20.73 -35.45 -9.82
CA ALA A 483 21.11 -34.34 -10.69
C ALA A 483 21.89 -33.24 -9.94
N LEU A 484 21.48 -32.89 -8.72
CA LEU A 484 22.20 -31.92 -7.89
C LEU A 484 23.57 -32.43 -7.44
N THR A 485 23.73 -33.74 -7.25
CA THR A 485 25.05 -34.33 -6.99
C THR A 485 25.93 -34.28 -8.24
N ALA A 486 25.39 -34.49 -9.44
CA ALA A 486 26.13 -34.31 -10.69
C ALA A 486 26.63 -32.85 -10.86
N PHE A 487 25.78 -31.85 -10.59
CA PHE A 487 26.21 -30.44 -10.56
C PHE A 487 27.26 -30.12 -9.49
N ALA A 488 27.30 -30.90 -8.40
CA ALA A 488 28.27 -30.73 -7.32
C ALA A 488 29.60 -31.48 -7.55
N LEU A 489 29.67 -32.41 -8.51
CA LEU A 489 30.90 -33.16 -8.82
C LEU A 489 32.10 -32.27 -9.20
N PRO A 490 31.93 -31.15 -9.95
CA PRO A 490 33.02 -30.22 -10.22
C PRO A 490 33.65 -29.60 -8.96
N ALA A 491 32.99 -29.65 -7.81
CA ALA A 491 33.53 -29.16 -6.54
C ALA A 491 34.57 -30.11 -5.91
N LEU A 492 34.71 -31.35 -6.41
CA LEU A 492 35.66 -32.34 -5.88
C LEU A 492 37.13 -31.92 -6.11
N GLY A 493 37.41 -31.09 -7.11
CA GLY A 493 38.76 -30.66 -7.43
C GLY A 493 38.82 -29.68 -8.61
N ALA A 494 40.02 -29.40 -9.11
CA ALA A 494 40.22 -28.50 -10.25
C ALA A 494 39.79 -29.16 -11.58
N THR A 495 38.48 -29.28 -11.82
CA THR A 495 37.96 -29.94 -13.03
C THR A 495 38.06 -29.02 -14.26
N PRO A 496 38.57 -29.50 -15.41
CA PRO A 496 38.58 -28.74 -16.65
C PRO A 496 37.18 -28.68 -17.27
N TRP A 497 36.88 -27.61 -18.01
CA TRP A 497 35.55 -27.38 -18.59
C TRP A 497 35.03 -28.52 -19.51
N PRO A 498 35.85 -29.24 -20.29
CA PRO A 498 35.34 -30.34 -21.12
C PRO A 498 34.83 -31.51 -20.26
N ALA A 499 35.43 -31.74 -19.09
CA ALA A 499 34.98 -32.79 -18.17
C ALA A 499 33.60 -32.44 -17.58
N VAL A 500 33.34 -31.16 -17.29
CA VAL A 500 32.02 -30.69 -16.83
C VAL A 500 30.98 -30.91 -17.93
N VAL A 501 31.27 -30.47 -19.16
CA VAL A 501 30.39 -30.66 -20.32
C VAL A 501 30.11 -32.15 -20.56
N ALA A 502 31.13 -33.02 -20.48
CA ALA A 502 30.95 -34.45 -20.66
C ALA A 502 30.03 -35.07 -19.60
N VAL A 503 30.23 -34.74 -18.32
CA VAL A 503 29.38 -35.23 -17.21
C VAL A 503 27.93 -34.74 -17.39
N ASP A 504 27.73 -33.45 -17.68
CA ASP A 504 26.41 -32.86 -17.90
C ASP A 504 25.67 -33.50 -19.08
N LEU A 505 26.36 -33.70 -20.21
CA LEU A 505 25.78 -34.32 -21.40
C LEU A 505 25.42 -35.78 -21.18
N VAL A 506 26.31 -36.56 -20.54
CA VAL A 506 26.08 -37.99 -20.28
C VAL A 506 24.95 -38.19 -19.27
N VAL A 507 25.00 -37.51 -18.13
CA VAL A 507 23.97 -37.63 -17.08
C VAL A 507 22.64 -37.05 -17.57
N GLY A 508 22.67 -35.93 -18.29
CA GLY A 508 21.49 -35.31 -18.89
C GLY A 508 20.79 -36.21 -19.91
N ALA A 509 21.56 -36.83 -20.82
CA ALA A 509 21.05 -37.78 -21.79
C ALA A 509 20.50 -39.04 -21.13
N ALA A 510 21.19 -39.58 -20.10
CA ALA A 510 20.73 -40.74 -19.36
C ALA A 510 19.39 -40.48 -18.65
N LEU A 511 19.23 -39.32 -18.00
CA LEU A 511 17.98 -38.93 -17.33
C LEU A 511 16.82 -38.75 -18.31
N LEU A 512 17.05 -38.15 -19.48
CA LEU A 512 16.04 -38.04 -20.54
C LEU A 512 15.68 -39.42 -21.14
N GLY A 513 16.65 -40.31 -21.28
CA GLY A 513 16.43 -41.70 -21.67
C GLY A 513 15.56 -42.44 -20.65
N VAL A 514 15.88 -42.33 -19.36
CA VAL A 514 15.07 -42.93 -18.27
C VAL A 514 13.65 -42.36 -18.24
N ALA A 515 13.48 -41.04 -18.48
CA ALA A 515 12.17 -40.40 -18.52
C ALA A 515 11.25 -41.00 -19.59
N VAL A 516 11.81 -41.48 -20.69
CA VAL A 516 11.07 -41.92 -21.87
C VAL A 516 11.00 -43.45 -22.04
N VAL A 517 12.01 -44.19 -21.57
CA VAL A 517 12.08 -45.66 -21.74
C VAL A 517 11.33 -46.41 -20.64
N ARG A 518 11.29 -45.89 -19.40
CA ARG A 518 10.64 -46.60 -18.28
C ARG A 518 9.23 -46.05 -18.03
N PRO A 519 8.18 -46.91 -18.02
CA PRO A 519 6.84 -46.49 -17.64
C PRO A 519 6.85 -46.11 -16.15
N ALA A 520 6.49 -44.86 -15.86
CA ALA A 520 6.52 -44.30 -14.52
C ALA A 520 5.44 -43.22 -14.35
N ASP A 521 5.09 -42.89 -13.11
CA ASP A 521 4.16 -41.81 -12.82
C ASP A 521 4.63 -40.49 -13.42
N ARG A 522 3.67 -39.64 -13.84
CA ARG A 522 3.92 -38.32 -14.46
C ARG A 522 4.97 -37.47 -13.73
N TRP A 523 5.04 -37.57 -12.40
CA TRP A 523 5.98 -36.79 -11.58
C TRP A 523 7.43 -37.26 -11.70
N ARG A 524 7.66 -38.56 -11.87
CA ARG A 524 9.01 -39.10 -12.08
C ARG A 524 9.53 -38.77 -13.47
N VAL A 525 8.66 -38.92 -14.48
CA VAL A 525 8.97 -38.53 -15.87
C VAL A 525 9.28 -37.04 -15.94
N GLY A 526 8.46 -36.20 -15.31
CA GLY A 526 8.70 -34.75 -15.23
C GLY A 526 10.01 -34.41 -14.52
N ALA A 527 10.27 -34.98 -13.34
CA ALA A 527 11.50 -34.71 -12.59
C ALA A 527 12.77 -35.11 -13.36
N ALA A 528 12.76 -36.29 -14.00
CA ALA A 528 13.88 -36.77 -14.82
C ALA A 528 14.08 -35.91 -16.07
N ALA A 529 12.99 -35.48 -16.72
CA ALA A 529 13.07 -34.61 -17.88
C ALA A 529 13.59 -33.20 -17.53
N VAL A 530 13.11 -32.59 -16.44
CA VAL A 530 13.59 -31.28 -15.99
C VAL A 530 15.05 -31.35 -15.56
N ALA A 531 15.43 -32.36 -14.79
CA ALA A 531 16.81 -32.55 -14.37
C ALA A 531 17.74 -32.80 -15.57
N GLY A 532 17.33 -33.64 -16.53
CA GLY A 532 18.10 -33.90 -17.73
C GLY A 532 18.26 -32.67 -18.63
N ALA A 533 17.19 -31.90 -18.82
CA ALA A 533 17.22 -30.66 -19.58
C ALA A 533 18.10 -29.58 -18.90
N ALA A 534 18.08 -29.49 -17.56
CA ALA A 534 18.92 -28.56 -16.81
C ALA A 534 20.41 -28.88 -16.98
N LEU A 535 20.80 -30.16 -16.94
CA LEU A 535 22.18 -30.60 -17.18
C LEU A 535 22.61 -30.34 -18.63
N LEU A 536 21.80 -30.72 -19.63
CA LEU A 536 22.11 -30.42 -21.05
C LEU A 536 22.24 -28.91 -21.30
N GLY A 537 21.34 -28.11 -20.71
CA GLY A 537 21.39 -26.66 -20.81
C GLY A 537 22.64 -26.06 -20.15
N HIS A 538 23.04 -26.56 -18.98
CA HIS A 538 24.28 -26.15 -18.32
C HIS A 538 25.50 -26.53 -19.17
N GLY A 539 25.56 -27.75 -19.70
CA GLY A 539 26.62 -28.22 -20.58
C GLY A 539 26.76 -27.37 -21.85
N LEU A 540 25.66 -26.99 -22.50
CA LEU A 540 25.68 -26.07 -23.65
C LEU A 540 26.26 -24.70 -23.29
N LEU A 541 25.89 -24.17 -22.12
CA LEU A 541 26.35 -22.87 -21.64
C LEU A 541 27.84 -22.89 -21.27
N VAL A 542 28.34 -23.98 -20.67
CA VAL A 542 29.77 -24.16 -20.39
C VAL A 542 30.57 -24.40 -21.68
N ALA A 543 29.96 -25.06 -22.67
CA ALA A 543 30.58 -25.27 -23.98
C ALA A 543 30.81 -23.98 -24.79
N LEU A 544 30.22 -22.84 -24.40
CA LEU A 544 30.52 -21.52 -24.99
C LEU A 544 31.99 -21.09 -24.84
N ALA A 545 32.76 -21.77 -23.97
CA ALA A 545 34.19 -21.57 -23.85
C ALA A 545 34.93 -21.76 -25.19
N ASP A 546 34.46 -22.65 -26.06
CA ASP A 546 35.13 -23.01 -27.31
C ASP A 546 34.12 -23.37 -28.43
N PRO A 547 34.30 -22.89 -29.68
CA PRO A 547 33.36 -23.16 -30.76
C PRO A 547 33.26 -24.63 -31.15
N ALA A 548 34.34 -25.41 -31.09
CA ALA A 548 34.28 -26.84 -31.36
C ALA A 548 33.57 -27.59 -30.23
N GLY A 549 33.80 -27.18 -28.98
CA GLY A 549 33.07 -27.67 -27.80
C GLY A 549 31.56 -27.43 -27.91
N LEU A 550 31.14 -26.22 -28.29
CA LEU A 550 29.73 -25.87 -28.48
C LEU A 550 29.08 -26.65 -29.63
N LEU A 551 29.78 -26.81 -30.76
CA LEU A 551 29.29 -27.63 -31.88
C LEU A 551 29.11 -29.09 -31.47
N ALA A 552 30.05 -29.66 -30.71
CA ALA A 552 29.92 -31.02 -30.17
C ALA A 552 28.71 -31.15 -29.23
N ALA A 553 28.50 -30.18 -28.33
CA ALA A 553 27.36 -30.18 -27.43
C ALA A 553 26.01 -30.02 -28.17
N LEU A 554 25.94 -29.12 -29.17
CA LEU A 554 24.76 -28.96 -30.02
C LEU A 554 24.46 -30.22 -30.86
N ALA A 555 25.49 -30.92 -31.35
CA ALA A 555 25.33 -32.19 -32.04
C ALA A 555 24.77 -33.28 -31.12
N VAL A 556 25.23 -33.37 -29.87
CA VAL A 556 24.66 -34.26 -28.86
C VAL A 556 23.21 -33.90 -28.56
N VAL A 557 22.87 -32.62 -28.39
CA VAL A 557 21.48 -32.17 -28.16
C VAL A 557 20.58 -32.48 -29.36
N LEU A 558 21.06 -32.33 -30.59
CA LEU A 558 20.33 -32.71 -31.80
C LEU A 558 20.07 -34.23 -31.83
N ALA A 559 21.11 -35.04 -31.61
CA ALA A 559 21.00 -36.51 -31.64
C ALA A 559 20.11 -37.05 -30.51
N VAL A 560 20.34 -36.62 -29.27
CA VAL A 560 19.54 -36.99 -28.11
C VAL A 560 18.11 -36.48 -28.27
N GLY A 561 17.92 -35.25 -28.76
CA GLY A 561 16.60 -34.65 -28.96
C GLY A 561 15.74 -35.45 -29.94
N VAL A 562 16.31 -35.85 -31.07
CA VAL A 562 15.64 -36.70 -32.08
C VAL A 562 15.38 -38.12 -31.54
N ALA A 563 16.34 -38.72 -30.82
CA ALA A 563 16.18 -40.05 -30.23
C ALA A 563 15.09 -40.10 -29.14
N VAL A 564 15.06 -39.09 -28.26
CA VAL A 564 14.05 -38.91 -27.21
C VAL A 564 12.68 -38.61 -27.82
N ALA A 565 12.61 -37.83 -28.89
CA ALA A 565 11.37 -37.61 -29.65
C ALA A 565 10.83 -38.90 -30.27
N ALA A 566 11.70 -39.70 -30.89
CA ALA A 566 11.35 -40.97 -31.51
C ALA A 566 10.89 -42.03 -30.50
N ALA A 567 11.54 -42.11 -29.33
CA ALA A 567 11.16 -43.04 -28.26
C ALA A 567 9.90 -42.56 -27.51
N GLY A 568 9.79 -41.26 -27.21
CA GLY A 568 8.72 -40.68 -26.37
C GLY A 568 7.37 -40.62 -27.05
N ARG A 569 7.33 -40.60 -28.38
CA ARG A 569 6.08 -40.59 -29.14
C ARG A 569 5.18 -41.80 -28.87
N ARG A 570 5.76 -42.95 -28.49
CA ARG A 570 5.03 -44.21 -28.25
C ARG A 570 4.59 -44.40 -26.79
N GLY A 571 4.96 -43.46 -25.90
CA GLY A 571 4.75 -43.57 -24.46
C GLY A 571 3.47 -42.89 -23.93
N SER A 572 3.41 -42.74 -22.60
CA SER A 572 2.35 -42.00 -21.91
C SER A 572 2.29 -40.53 -22.32
N ALA A 573 1.22 -39.81 -21.98
CA ALA A 573 1.09 -38.37 -22.30
C ALA A 573 2.29 -37.53 -21.80
N GLY A 574 2.86 -37.87 -20.63
CA GLY A 574 4.06 -37.23 -20.11
C GLY A 574 5.30 -37.50 -20.97
N GLN A 575 5.47 -38.73 -21.45
CA GLN A 575 6.59 -39.12 -22.32
C GLN A 575 6.48 -38.50 -23.71
N ARG A 576 5.27 -38.40 -24.26
CA ARG A 576 5.01 -37.69 -25.52
C ARG A 576 5.33 -36.19 -25.41
N ALA A 577 5.01 -35.57 -24.28
CA ALA A 577 5.36 -34.18 -24.02
C ALA A 577 6.89 -33.98 -23.95
N VAL A 578 7.59 -34.86 -23.24
CA VAL A 578 9.07 -34.84 -23.18
C VAL A 578 9.67 -35.04 -24.58
N GLY A 579 9.16 -35.99 -25.36
CA GLY A 579 9.59 -36.21 -26.75
C GLY A 579 9.31 -35.02 -27.67
N GLY A 580 8.18 -34.34 -27.50
CA GLY A 580 7.87 -33.12 -28.24
C GLY A 580 8.82 -31.96 -27.92
N VAL A 581 9.09 -31.72 -26.63
CA VAL A 581 10.06 -30.69 -26.20
C VAL A 581 11.47 -31.02 -26.69
N ALA A 582 11.87 -32.30 -26.66
CA ALA A 582 13.15 -32.74 -27.19
C ALA A 582 13.28 -32.49 -28.71
N LEU A 583 12.21 -32.72 -29.48
CA LEU A 583 12.16 -32.37 -30.91
C LEU A 583 12.28 -30.86 -31.14
N ALA A 584 11.61 -30.05 -30.30
CA ALA A 584 11.69 -28.61 -30.41
C ALA A 584 13.12 -28.08 -30.14
N ALA A 585 13.79 -28.63 -29.12
CA ALA A 585 15.19 -28.31 -28.82
C ALA A 585 16.13 -28.71 -29.98
N ALA A 586 15.91 -29.89 -30.59
CA ALA A 586 16.64 -30.34 -31.77
C ALA A 586 16.47 -29.37 -32.96
N LEU A 587 15.25 -28.92 -33.25
CA LEU A 587 14.99 -27.96 -34.34
C LEU A 587 15.60 -26.58 -34.07
N LEU A 588 15.63 -26.14 -32.81
CA LEU A 588 16.30 -24.89 -32.41
C LEU A 588 17.83 -24.97 -32.47
N ALA A 589 18.40 -26.17 -32.29
CA ALA A 589 19.83 -26.39 -32.44
C ALA A 589 20.30 -26.18 -33.89
N VAL A 590 19.45 -26.41 -34.90
CA VAL A 590 19.83 -26.29 -36.33
C VAL A 590 20.32 -24.88 -36.72
N PRO A 591 19.55 -23.78 -36.51
CA PRO A 591 20.05 -22.44 -36.79
C PRO A 591 21.21 -22.02 -35.87
N ALA A 592 21.29 -22.58 -34.65
CA ALA A 592 22.42 -22.33 -33.75
C ALA A 592 23.71 -22.96 -34.30
N VAL A 593 23.67 -24.21 -34.77
CA VAL A 593 24.81 -24.89 -35.41
C VAL A 593 25.30 -24.10 -36.62
N THR A 594 24.41 -23.58 -37.47
CA THR A 594 24.83 -22.82 -38.65
C THR A 594 25.45 -21.47 -38.29
N ALA A 595 24.91 -20.77 -37.30
CA ALA A 595 25.52 -19.54 -36.78
C ALA A 595 26.92 -19.79 -36.18
N VAL A 596 27.07 -20.83 -35.36
CA VAL A 596 28.35 -21.17 -34.71
C VAL A 596 29.37 -21.71 -35.72
N ALA A 597 28.95 -22.51 -36.70
CA ALA A 597 29.82 -23.04 -37.74
C ALA A 597 30.32 -21.91 -38.67
N THR A 598 29.45 -20.98 -39.07
CA THR A 598 29.86 -19.82 -39.88
C THR A 598 30.76 -18.85 -39.10
N PHE A 599 30.56 -18.72 -37.78
CA PHE A 599 31.47 -18.03 -36.89
C PHE A 599 32.85 -18.73 -36.81
N ALA A 600 32.88 -20.05 -36.60
CA ALA A 600 34.11 -20.83 -36.57
C ALA A 600 34.87 -20.79 -37.92
N ALA A 601 34.14 -20.62 -39.03
CA ALA A 601 34.70 -20.42 -40.36
C ALA A 601 35.14 -18.96 -40.65
N GLY A 602 35.02 -18.04 -39.69
CA GLY A 602 35.49 -16.65 -39.82
C GLY A 602 34.56 -15.69 -40.58
N SER A 603 33.28 -16.02 -40.78
CA SER A 603 32.33 -15.14 -41.49
C SER A 603 31.94 -13.91 -40.65
N PRO A 604 31.66 -12.72 -41.25
CA PRO A 604 31.21 -11.54 -40.50
C PRO A 604 29.75 -11.66 -40.02
N ALA A 605 29.37 -10.90 -39.00
CA ALA A 605 28.10 -11.03 -38.27
C ALA A 605 26.83 -10.92 -39.15
N TRP A 606 26.82 -10.05 -40.16
CA TRP A 606 25.68 -9.95 -41.09
C TRP A 606 25.53 -11.20 -41.97
N TRP A 607 26.63 -11.86 -42.34
CA TRP A 607 26.59 -13.10 -43.12
C TRP A 607 26.16 -14.28 -42.24
N GLN A 608 26.58 -14.31 -40.97
CA GLN A 608 26.07 -15.26 -39.98
C GLN A 608 24.55 -15.11 -39.80
N ALA A 609 24.06 -13.88 -39.67
CA ALA A 609 22.63 -13.60 -39.47
C ALA A 609 21.79 -13.90 -40.73
N ARG A 610 22.30 -13.60 -41.93
CA ARG A 610 21.68 -14.00 -43.20
C ARG A 610 21.65 -15.51 -43.37
N ALA A 611 22.75 -16.21 -43.07
CA ALA A 611 22.80 -17.67 -43.13
C ALA A 611 21.82 -18.32 -42.14
N ALA A 612 21.74 -17.81 -40.91
CA ALA A 612 20.76 -18.25 -39.92
C ALA A 612 19.32 -17.96 -40.38
N LEU A 613 19.05 -16.79 -40.98
CA LEU A 613 17.72 -16.42 -41.48
C LEU A 613 17.30 -17.32 -42.66
N ILE A 614 18.22 -17.67 -43.56
CA ILE A 614 17.97 -18.62 -44.65
C ILE A 614 17.60 -19.99 -44.08
N VAL A 615 18.35 -20.49 -43.09
CA VAL A 615 18.07 -21.78 -42.43
C VAL A 615 16.71 -21.75 -41.74
N VAL A 616 16.36 -20.64 -41.08
CA VAL A 616 15.03 -20.44 -40.48
C VAL A 616 13.93 -20.36 -41.55
N ALA A 617 14.17 -19.73 -42.70
CA ALA A 617 13.23 -19.69 -43.82
C ALA A 617 12.98 -21.06 -44.45
N LEU A 618 13.89 -22.03 -44.27
CA LEU A 618 13.74 -23.43 -44.69
C LEU A 618 13.01 -24.31 -43.65
N LEU A 619 12.95 -23.90 -42.37
CA LEU A 619 12.25 -24.64 -41.32
C LEU A 619 10.74 -24.90 -41.59
N PRO A 620 9.97 -24.02 -42.29
CA PRO A 620 8.62 -24.36 -42.76
C PRO A 620 8.54 -25.62 -43.64
N VAL A 621 9.60 -25.93 -44.40
CA VAL A 621 9.71 -27.17 -45.19
C VAL A 621 9.93 -28.37 -44.26
N GLY A 622 10.80 -28.23 -43.25
CA GLY A 622 10.99 -29.23 -42.20
C GLY A 622 9.70 -29.49 -41.39
N LEU A 623 8.94 -28.43 -41.11
CA LEU A 623 7.62 -28.51 -40.45
C LEU A 623 6.62 -29.29 -41.28
N TRP A 624 6.64 -29.13 -42.61
CA TRP A 624 5.84 -29.94 -43.53
C TRP A 624 6.26 -31.42 -43.50
N ALA A 625 7.56 -31.72 -43.43
CA ALA A 625 8.06 -33.09 -43.31
C ALA A 625 7.70 -33.76 -41.97
N VAL A 626 7.80 -33.02 -40.84
CA VAL A 626 7.36 -33.48 -39.51
C VAL A 626 5.87 -33.76 -39.51
N ARG A 627 5.08 -32.89 -40.14
CA ARG A 627 3.64 -33.10 -40.29
C ARG A 627 3.30 -34.36 -41.08
N ARG A 628 4.11 -34.73 -42.06
CA ARG A 628 3.92 -35.95 -42.85
C ARG A 628 4.28 -37.22 -42.09
N HIS A 629 5.35 -37.21 -41.30
CA HIS A 629 5.87 -38.44 -40.68
C HIS A 629 5.49 -38.59 -39.20
N TRP A 630 5.48 -37.49 -38.42
CA TRP A 630 5.24 -37.45 -36.97
C TRP A 630 4.13 -36.45 -36.62
N PRO A 631 2.87 -36.72 -37.04
CA PRO A 631 1.76 -35.76 -36.91
C PRO A 631 1.50 -35.33 -35.46
N ASP A 632 1.72 -36.23 -34.50
CA ASP A 632 1.53 -35.98 -33.05
C ASP A 632 2.48 -34.92 -32.47
N LEU A 633 3.61 -34.65 -33.14
CA LEU A 633 4.64 -33.71 -32.67
C LEU A 633 4.64 -32.38 -33.44
N THR A 634 3.70 -32.20 -34.39
CA THR A 634 3.59 -31.00 -35.22
C THR A 634 3.45 -29.71 -34.42
N GLY A 635 2.70 -29.74 -33.31
CA GLY A 635 2.56 -28.60 -32.41
C GLY A 635 3.88 -28.14 -31.81
N TYR A 636 4.77 -29.09 -31.47
CA TYR A 636 6.09 -28.79 -30.90
C TYR A 636 7.08 -28.28 -31.96
N ALA A 637 7.02 -28.83 -33.18
CA ALA A 637 7.79 -28.32 -34.30
C ALA A 637 7.36 -26.89 -34.71
N ALA A 638 6.05 -26.62 -34.69
CA ALA A 638 5.52 -25.27 -34.91
C ALA A 638 5.96 -24.30 -33.80
N SER A 639 6.00 -24.72 -32.53
CA SER A 639 6.54 -23.89 -31.45
C SER A 639 8.03 -23.63 -31.58
N ALA A 640 8.82 -24.60 -32.08
CA ALA A 640 10.24 -24.39 -32.35
C ALA A 640 10.46 -23.35 -33.44
N LEU A 641 9.70 -23.41 -34.55
CA LEU A 641 9.73 -22.37 -35.58
C LEU A 641 9.33 -21.01 -35.01
N ALA A 642 8.28 -20.99 -34.17
CA ALA A 642 7.82 -19.77 -33.52
C ALA A 642 8.92 -19.15 -32.65
N VAL A 643 9.77 -19.94 -31.97
CA VAL A 643 10.91 -19.43 -31.19
C VAL A 643 12.10 -19.05 -32.08
N ALA A 644 12.41 -19.84 -33.12
CA ALA A 644 13.57 -19.64 -33.98
C ALA A 644 13.53 -18.32 -34.76
N VAL A 645 12.37 -17.99 -35.35
CA VAL A 645 12.18 -16.78 -36.17
C VAL A 645 12.49 -15.48 -35.44
N PRO A 646 11.90 -15.17 -34.27
CA PRO A 646 12.19 -13.92 -33.55
C PRO A 646 13.60 -13.89 -32.97
N VAL A 647 14.19 -15.02 -32.57
CA VAL A 647 15.58 -15.07 -32.08
C VAL A 647 16.56 -14.68 -33.19
N VAL A 648 16.40 -15.27 -34.38
CA VAL A 648 17.27 -14.98 -35.53
C VAL A 648 17.00 -13.58 -36.10
N ALA A 649 15.73 -13.19 -36.23
CA ALA A 649 15.38 -11.83 -36.67
C ALA A 649 15.83 -10.76 -35.66
N GLY A 650 15.78 -11.05 -34.37
CA GLY A 650 16.26 -10.16 -33.31
C GLY A 650 17.78 -10.01 -33.28
N ALA A 651 18.52 -11.08 -33.60
CA ALA A 651 19.97 -11.01 -33.76
C ALA A 651 20.39 -10.06 -34.91
N VAL A 652 19.59 -9.98 -35.97
CA VAL A 652 19.80 -9.02 -37.08
C VAL A 652 19.56 -7.57 -36.62
N LEU A 653 18.61 -7.33 -35.70
CA LEU A 653 18.34 -5.99 -35.16
C LEU A 653 19.47 -5.45 -34.28
N LEU A 654 20.35 -6.34 -33.79
CA LEU A 654 21.55 -5.99 -33.02
C LEU A 654 22.80 -5.81 -33.92
N ALA A 655 22.67 -6.05 -35.24
CA ALA A 655 23.71 -5.81 -36.23
C ALA A 655 23.86 -4.30 -36.54
N PRO A 656 24.93 -3.86 -37.24
CA PRO A 656 25.24 -2.43 -37.46
C PRO A 656 24.08 -1.62 -38.06
N ALA A 657 24.03 -0.32 -37.72
CA ALA A 657 22.90 0.61 -37.94
C ALA A 657 22.48 0.85 -39.41
N ASP A 658 23.28 0.41 -40.38
CA ASP A 658 23.06 0.67 -41.81
C ASP A 658 22.17 -0.37 -42.51
N GLU A 659 21.75 -1.43 -41.81
CA GLU A 659 20.88 -2.49 -42.37
C GLU A 659 19.38 -2.14 -42.20
N PRO A 660 18.52 -2.37 -43.22
CA PRO A 660 17.10 -2.05 -43.17
C PRO A 660 16.32 -3.02 -42.27
N ALA A 661 16.42 -2.81 -40.95
CA ALA A 661 15.76 -3.59 -39.90
C ALA A 661 14.26 -3.88 -40.14
N VAL A 662 13.52 -2.88 -40.66
CA VAL A 662 12.08 -3.00 -40.95
C VAL A 662 11.81 -4.07 -42.02
N LEU A 663 12.73 -4.26 -42.97
CA LEU A 663 12.61 -5.26 -44.03
C LEU A 663 12.80 -6.68 -43.50
N TYR A 664 13.82 -6.90 -42.64
CA TYR A 664 14.03 -8.19 -41.98
C TYR A 664 12.85 -8.59 -41.09
N GLY A 665 12.26 -7.62 -40.39
CA GLY A 665 11.02 -7.82 -39.64
C GLY A 665 9.85 -8.25 -40.54
N ALA A 666 9.66 -7.59 -41.68
CA ALA A 666 8.62 -7.96 -42.64
C ALA A 666 8.83 -9.35 -43.26
N VAL A 667 10.08 -9.73 -43.56
CA VAL A 667 10.43 -11.08 -44.02
C VAL A 667 10.16 -12.13 -42.94
N ALA A 668 10.49 -11.85 -41.68
CA ALA A 668 10.18 -12.74 -40.55
C ALA A 668 8.67 -12.96 -40.40
N VAL A 669 7.85 -11.89 -40.53
CA VAL A 669 6.37 -11.99 -40.54
C VAL A 669 5.89 -12.87 -41.70
N LEU A 670 6.51 -12.76 -42.88
CA LEU A 670 6.19 -13.59 -44.04
C LEU A 670 6.56 -15.07 -43.82
N VAL A 671 7.72 -15.38 -43.24
CA VAL A 671 8.14 -16.75 -42.88
C VAL A 671 7.18 -17.38 -41.88
N VAL A 672 6.71 -16.62 -40.88
CA VAL A 672 5.69 -17.09 -39.94
C VAL A 672 4.33 -17.32 -40.62
N ALA A 673 3.92 -16.44 -41.54
CA ALA A 673 2.70 -16.63 -42.33
C ALA A 673 2.75 -17.91 -43.19
N LEU A 674 3.92 -18.22 -43.78
CA LEU A 674 4.17 -19.46 -44.51
C LEU A 674 4.17 -20.68 -43.58
N GLY A 675 4.79 -20.57 -42.40
CA GLY A 675 4.75 -21.62 -41.37
C GLY A 675 3.35 -21.91 -40.85
N GLU A 676 2.52 -20.88 -40.67
CA GLU A 676 1.11 -21.03 -40.27
C GLU A 676 0.30 -21.76 -41.36
N ALA A 677 0.56 -21.46 -42.63
CA ALA A 677 -0.03 -22.16 -43.75
C ALA A 677 0.40 -23.65 -43.79
N ALA A 678 1.68 -23.94 -43.53
CA ALA A 678 2.22 -25.31 -43.51
C ALA A 678 1.67 -26.16 -42.34
N ALA A 679 1.56 -25.58 -41.15
CA ALA A 679 1.04 -26.24 -39.94
C ALA A 679 -0.49 -26.38 -39.88
N ARG A 680 -1.23 -25.79 -40.84
CA ARG A 680 -2.71 -25.68 -40.80
C ARG A 680 -3.23 -25.09 -39.49
N ARG A 681 -2.74 -23.87 -39.17
CA ARG A 681 -3.13 -23.04 -38.02
C ARG A 681 -2.60 -23.57 -36.66
N SER A 682 -1.46 -23.03 -36.21
CA SER A 682 -0.95 -23.27 -34.85
C SER A 682 -1.07 -22.00 -33.99
N GLY A 683 -1.49 -22.16 -32.73
CA GLY A 683 -1.55 -21.07 -31.75
C GLY A 683 -0.24 -20.30 -31.54
N PRO A 684 0.94 -20.95 -31.35
CA PRO A 684 2.18 -20.23 -31.06
C PRO A 684 2.69 -19.40 -32.25
N LEU A 685 2.57 -19.89 -33.49
CA LEU A 685 2.99 -19.12 -34.68
C LEU A 685 2.11 -17.88 -34.85
N ARG A 686 0.82 -17.94 -34.50
CA ARG A 686 -0.05 -16.75 -34.54
C ARG A 686 0.40 -15.69 -33.55
N VAL A 687 0.67 -16.06 -32.31
CA VAL A 687 1.09 -15.11 -31.25
C VAL A 687 2.40 -14.43 -31.64
N ILE A 688 3.36 -15.20 -32.16
CA ILE A 688 4.66 -14.65 -32.56
C ILE A 688 4.55 -13.87 -33.87
N GLY A 689 3.74 -14.33 -34.82
CA GLY A 689 3.42 -13.59 -36.05
C GLY A 689 2.74 -12.25 -35.76
N THR A 690 1.81 -12.19 -34.82
CA THR A 690 1.19 -10.93 -34.38
C THR A 690 2.19 -10.04 -33.63
N GLY A 691 3.05 -10.62 -32.79
CA GLY A 691 4.12 -9.87 -32.12
C GLY A 691 5.09 -9.23 -33.11
N LEU A 692 5.59 -10.00 -34.08
CA LEU A 692 6.48 -9.52 -35.14
C LEU A 692 5.79 -8.50 -36.06
N LEU A 693 4.50 -8.70 -36.36
CA LEU A 693 3.69 -7.72 -37.09
C LEU A 693 3.64 -6.38 -36.35
N VAL A 694 3.39 -6.41 -35.03
CA VAL A 694 3.37 -5.21 -34.19
C VAL A 694 4.74 -4.55 -34.15
N VAL A 695 5.82 -5.30 -33.87
CA VAL A 695 7.19 -4.75 -33.83
C VAL A 695 7.58 -4.11 -35.16
N THR A 696 7.29 -4.79 -36.27
CA THR A 696 7.58 -4.27 -37.63
C THR A 696 6.72 -3.04 -37.94
N SER A 697 5.46 -3.02 -37.51
CA SER A 697 4.58 -1.85 -37.66
C SER A 697 5.06 -0.66 -36.82
N VAL A 698 5.56 -0.91 -35.60
CA VAL A 698 6.16 0.11 -34.73
C VAL A 698 7.46 0.64 -35.35
N ALA A 699 8.28 -0.23 -35.95
CA ALA A 699 9.48 0.20 -36.65
C ALA A 699 9.18 1.05 -37.90
N ALA A 700 8.05 0.79 -38.57
CA ALA A 700 7.54 1.62 -39.67
C ALA A 700 6.80 2.90 -39.19
N ALA A 701 6.42 2.98 -37.92
CA ALA A 701 5.59 4.06 -37.37
C ALA A 701 6.24 5.46 -37.41
N PRO A 702 7.54 5.64 -37.14
CA PRO A 702 8.18 6.95 -37.26
C PRO A 702 8.04 7.53 -38.67
N ALA A 703 8.24 6.71 -39.70
CA ALA A 703 8.11 7.14 -41.09
C ALA A 703 6.67 7.52 -41.45
N THR A 704 5.68 6.74 -40.98
CA THR A 704 4.25 7.05 -41.21
C THR A 704 3.79 8.27 -40.44
N VAL A 705 4.25 8.46 -39.20
CA VAL A 705 3.94 9.63 -38.36
C VAL A 705 4.55 10.89 -38.94
N VAL A 706 5.82 10.86 -39.37
CA VAL A 706 6.46 12.00 -40.04
C VAL A 706 5.70 12.38 -41.30
N ALA A 707 5.30 11.40 -42.13
CA ALA A 707 4.50 11.65 -43.33
C ALA A 707 3.11 12.25 -43.04
N LEU A 708 2.49 11.93 -41.90
CA LEU A 708 1.16 12.42 -41.53
C LEU A 708 1.18 13.75 -40.75
N VAL A 709 2.19 13.99 -39.92
CA VAL A 709 2.24 15.14 -38.99
C VAL A 709 3.12 16.27 -39.52
N ALA A 710 4.22 15.94 -40.18
CA ALA A 710 5.21 16.89 -40.67
C ALA A 710 5.67 16.52 -42.09
N PRO A 711 4.75 16.46 -43.07
CA PRO A 711 5.06 15.99 -44.44
C PRO A 711 6.13 16.82 -45.15
N TYR A 712 6.37 18.06 -44.70
CA TYR A 712 7.38 18.98 -45.24
C TYR A 712 8.53 19.21 -44.24
N GLY A 713 8.78 18.26 -43.34
CA GLY A 713 9.88 18.29 -42.38
C GLY A 713 9.61 19.05 -41.07
N ARG A 714 8.58 19.89 -41.00
CA ARG A 714 8.12 20.57 -39.77
C ARG A 714 6.59 20.62 -39.68
N VAL A 715 6.08 20.65 -38.45
CA VAL A 715 4.66 20.96 -38.21
C VAL A 715 4.43 22.42 -38.55
N PRO A 716 3.50 22.76 -39.45
CA PRO A 716 3.23 24.14 -39.80
C PRO A 716 2.72 24.89 -38.58
N SER A 717 3.39 25.99 -38.20
CA SER A 717 2.85 26.91 -37.21
C SER A 717 1.58 27.57 -37.75
N PRO A 718 0.54 27.77 -36.93
CA PRO A 718 -0.69 28.41 -37.40
C PRO A 718 -0.38 29.77 -38.05
N TRP A 719 -0.83 29.93 -39.29
CA TRP A 719 -0.71 31.15 -40.09
C TRP A 719 0.72 31.57 -40.45
N SER A 720 1.67 30.64 -40.57
CA SER A 720 3.06 30.93 -40.99
C SER A 720 3.34 30.96 -42.50
N GLY A 721 2.36 30.65 -43.35
CA GLY A 721 2.51 30.60 -44.81
C GLY A 721 2.83 29.20 -45.37
N ALA A 722 2.89 29.07 -46.70
CA ALA A 722 3.03 27.79 -47.40
C ALA A 722 4.47 27.22 -47.32
N PRO A 723 4.67 25.95 -46.90
CA PRO A 723 5.98 25.31 -46.80
C PRO A 723 6.55 24.82 -48.15
N ALA A 724 7.88 24.74 -48.25
CA ALA A 724 8.61 24.26 -49.43
C ALA A 724 8.70 22.71 -49.49
N PRO A 725 8.81 22.09 -50.69
CA PRO A 725 8.92 20.64 -50.85
C PRO A 725 10.29 20.10 -50.37
N VAL A 726 10.29 18.91 -49.74
CA VAL A 726 11.49 18.21 -49.22
C VAL A 726 11.36 16.71 -49.51
N SER A 727 12.37 16.06 -50.10
CA SER A 727 12.42 14.61 -50.34
C SER A 727 13.14 13.84 -49.23
N THR A 728 12.66 12.65 -48.85
CA THR A 728 13.23 11.81 -47.79
C THR A 728 13.70 10.43 -48.32
N PRO A 729 14.98 10.26 -48.72
CA PRO A 729 15.49 9.00 -49.31
C PRO A 729 15.34 7.77 -48.39
N GLY A 730 15.36 7.95 -47.07
CA GLY A 730 15.14 6.90 -46.08
C GLY A 730 13.69 6.38 -45.99
N GLY A 731 12.75 6.95 -46.75
CA GLY A 731 11.33 6.55 -46.77
C GLY A 731 11.03 5.27 -47.57
N TRP A 732 11.96 4.79 -48.39
CA TRP A 732 11.75 3.60 -49.24
C TRP A 732 11.67 2.27 -48.46
N PRO A 733 12.61 1.92 -47.56
CA PRO A 733 12.53 0.68 -46.77
C PRO A 733 11.22 0.52 -45.95
N PRO A 734 10.72 1.53 -45.22
CA PRO A 734 9.44 1.40 -44.51
C PRO A 734 8.24 1.33 -45.46
N GLY A 735 8.28 2.03 -46.61
CA GLY A 735 7.23 1.91 -47.64
C GLY A 735 7.13 0.49 -48.22
N VAL A 736 8.27 -0.14 -48.55
CA VAL A 736 8.33 -1.53 -49.05
C VAL A 736 7.95 -2.52 -47.97
N ALA A 737 8.35 -2.28 -46.72
CA ALA A 737 7.96 -3.13 -45.59
C ALA A 737 6.43 -3.12 -45.36
N LEU A 738 5.76 -1.97 -45.46
CA LEU A 738 4.29 -1.87 -45.37
C LEU A 738 3.61 -2.69 -46.48
N LEU A 739 4.17 -2.73 -47.68
CA LEU A 739 3.68 -3.59 -48.77
C LEU A 739 3.92 -5.08 -48.49
N ALA A 740 5.08 -5.46 -47.95
CA ALA A 740 5.38 -6.84 -47.55
C ALA A 740 4.45 -7.33 -46.42
N LEU A 741 4.08 -6.46 -45.48
CA LEU A 741 3.07 -6.74 -44.45
C LEU A 741 1.67 -6.91 -45.05
N ALA A 742 1.31 -6.11 -46.07
CA ALA A 742 0.08 -6.30 -46.82
C ALA A 742 0.08 -7.67 -47.54
N LEU A 743 1.21 -8.10 -48.11
CA LEU A 743 1.37 -9.43 -48.72
C LEU A 743 1.28 -10.57 -47.70
N ALA A 744 1.89 -10.44 -46.52
CA ALA A 744 1.75 -11.43 -45.46
C ALA A 744 0.28 -11.59 -45.02
N ALA A 745 -0.46 -10.48 -44.89
CA ALA A 745 -1.89 -10.51 -44.58
C ALA A 745 -2.71 -11.21 -45.67
N THR A 746 -2.36 -11.04 -46.96
CA THR A 746 -3.05 -11.74 -48.05
C THR A 746 -2.74 -13.24 -48.08
N VAL A 747 -1.49 -13.65 -47.83
CA VAL A 747 -1.09 -15.07 -47.72
C VAL A 747 -1.87 -15.78 -46.61
N ILE A 748 -2.00 -15.17 -45.43
CA ILE A 748 -2.81 -15.70 -44.32
C ILE A 748 -4.29 -15.81 -44.74
N GLY A 749 -4.81 -14.80 -45.44
CA GLY A 749 -6.18 -14.80 -45.97
C GLY A 749 -6.44 -15.87 -47.05
N LEU A 750 -5.42 -16.22 -47.85
CA LEU A 750 -5.48 -17.29 -48.87
C LEU A 750 -5.41 -18.68 -48.21
N ALA A 751 -4.46 -18.90 -47.30
CA ALA A 751 -4.33 -20.15 -46.55
C ALA A 751 -5.57 -20.45 -45.70
N GLY A 752 -6.21 -19.41 -45.15
CA GLY A 752 -7.48 -19.53 -44.46
C GLY A 752 -8.66 -19.94 -45.35
N ARG A 753 -8.61 -19.63 -46.65
CA ARG A 753 -9.62 -20.06 -47.64
C ARG A 753 -9.42 -21.52 -48.05
N THR A 754 -8.19 -21.95 -48.32
CA THR A 754 -7.89 -23.33 -48.74
C THR A 754 -8.16 -24.35 -47.63
N ALA A 755 -7.80 -24.04 -46.37
CA ALA A 755 -8.09 -24.91 -45.23
C ALA A 755 -9.61 -25.14 -45.00
N ARG A 756 -10.47 -24.20 -45.40
CA ARG A 756 -11.94 -24.36 -45.33
C ARG A 756 -12.52 -25.15 -46.50
N ALA A 757 -11.92 -25.08 -47.68
CA ALA A 757 -12.31 -25.90 -48.82
C ALA A 757 -12.13 -27.40 -48.51
N ASP A 758 -11.05 -27.77 -47.83
CA ASP A 758 -10.80 -29.15 -47.39
C ASP A 758 -11.79 -29.63 -46.31
N VAL A 759 -12.21 -28.76 -45.39
CA VAL A 759 -13.21 -29.09 -44.35
C VAL A 759 -14.62 -29.16 -44.95
N GLY A 760 -14.94 -28.28 -45.91
CA GLY A 760 -16.21 -28.29 -46.64
C GLY A 760 -16.41 -29.52 -47.54
N ALA A 761 -15.32 -30.16 -47.98
CA ALA A 761 -15.36 -31.43 -48.72
C ALA A 761 -15.52 -32.66 -47.82
N ALA A 762 -15.15 -32.58 -46.54
CA ALA A 762 -15.11 -33.73 -45.62
C ALA A 762 -16.29 -33.82 -44.62
N GLY A 763 -17.19 -32.84 -44.57
CA GLY A 763 -18.37 -32.93 -43.71
C GLY A 763 -19.22 -31.66 -43.70
N ARG A 764 -20.44 -31.78 -44.21
CA ARG A 764 -21.50 -30.76 -44.14
C ARG A 764 -22.01 -30.72 -42.70
N THR A 765 -21.51 -29.79 -41.89
CA THR A 765 -22.13 -29.42 -40.60
C THR A 765 -22.46 -27.93 -40.62
N ASP A 766 -23.74 -27.65 -40.46
CA ASP A 766 -24.34 -26.33 -40.53
C ASP A 766 -23.99 -25.47 -39.30
N GLY A 767 -23.60 -24.22 -39.57
CA GLY A 767 -23.41 -23.19 -38.57
C GLY A 767 -23.04 -21.84 -39.21
N PRO A 768 -24.02 -20.98 -39.56
CA PRO A 768 -23.78 -19.87 -40.49
C PRO A 768 -23.22 -18.57 -39.87
N VAL A 769 -22.88 -18.51 -38.57
CA VAL A 769 -22.69 -17.21 -37.89
C VAL A 769 -21.21 -16.81 -37.63
N GLY A 770 -20.24 -17.72 -37.79
CA GLY A 770 -18.80 -17.41 -37.59
C GLY A 770 -17.98 -17.18 -38.86
N GLN A 771 -18.49 -17.57 -40.03
CA GLN A 771 -17.67 -17.82 -41.22
C GLN A 771 -17.25 -16.56 -42.00
N THR A 772 -18.04 -15.48 -41.98
CA THR A 772 -17.76 -14.25 -42.75
C THR A 772 -16.78 -13.30 -42.05
N ARG A 773 -16.59 -13.45 -40.72
CA ARG A 773 -15.77 -12.54 -39.89
C ARG A 773 -14.27 -12.81 -39.98
N GLU A 774 -13.86 -14.07 -40.23
CA GLU A 774 -12.44 -14.44 -40.31
C GLU A 774 -11.80 -14.15 -41.69
N VAL A 775 -12.57 -14.06 -42.78
CA VAL A 775 -12.03 -13.80 -44.15
C VAL A 775 -11.87 -12.30 -44.44
N THR A 776 -12.70 -11.48 -43.81
CA THR A 776 -12.74 -10.03 -44.02
C THR A 776 -11.68 -9.26 -43.22
N ALA A 777 -11.19 -9.82 -42.11
CA ALA A 777 -10.13 -9.25 -41.28
C ALA A 777 -8.75 -9.11 -41.97
N PRO A 778 -8.18 -10.15 -42.62
CA PRO A 778 -6.88 -10.02 -43.30
C PRO A 778 -6.95 -9.05 -44.50
N ALA A 779 -8.10 -8.98 -45.18
CA ALA A 779 -8.31 -8.01 -46.26
C ALA A 779 -8.36 -6.56 -45.74
N ALA A 780 -9.02 -6.33 -44.60
CA ALA A 780 -9.04 -5.01 -43.93
C ALA A 780 -7.63 -4.59 -43.48
N VAL A 781 -6.86 -5.51 -42.92
CA VAL A 781 -5.46 -5.27 -42.50
C VAL A 781 -4.58 -4.93 -43.70
N ALA A 782 -4.72 -5.65 -44.81
CA ALA A 782 -4.01 -5.35 -46.05
C ALA A 782 -4.35 -3.94 -46.59
N THR A 783 -5.63 -3.53 -46.54
CA THR A 783 -6.05 -2.18 -46.97
C THR A 783 -5.50 -1.07 -46.08
N VAL A 784 -5.34 -1.31 -44.76
CA VAL A 784 -4.73 -0.33 -43.84
C VAL A 784 -3.25 -0.14 -44.14
N PHE A 785 -2.49 -1.22 -44.30
CA PHE A 785 -1.06 -1.13 -44.63
C PHE A 785 -0.84 -0.48 -46.00
N ALA A 786 -1.69 -0.77 -46.99
CA ALA A 786 -1.65 -0.10 -48.28
C ALA A 786 -1.98 1.40 -48.20
N ALA A 787 -3.00 1.79 -47.44
CA ALA A 787 -3.37 3.20 -47.26
C ALA A 787 -2.31 4.02 -46.51
N LEU A 788 -1.62 3.41 -45.54
CA LEU A 788 -0.50 4.02 -44.82
C LEU A 788 0.78 4.14 -45.68
N ALA A 789 0.96 3.26 -46.67
CA ALA A 789 2.08 3.35 -47.60
C ALA A 789 1.99 4.59 -48.51
N VAL A 790 0.77 5.06 -48.85
CA VAL A 790 0.54 6.20 -49.76
C VAL A 790 1.22 7.50 -49.29
N PRO A 791 0.96 8.05 -48.08
CA PRO A 791 1.62 9.28 -47.64
C PRO A 791 3.14 9.10 -47.44
N VAL A 792 3.61 7.90 -47.05
CA VAL A 792 5.05 7.60 -46.90
C VAL A 792 5.76 7.60 -48.26
N LEU A 793 5.14 7.01 -49.28
CA LEU A 793 5.70 6.99 -50.64
C LEU A 793 5.62 8.37 -51.31
N LEU A 794 4.53 9.13 -51.10
CA LEU A 794 4.38 10.50 -51.63
C LEU A 794 5.39 11.48 -51.02
N THR A 795 5.72 11.32 -49.74
CA THR A 795 6.76 12.13 -49.07
C THR A 795 8.16 11.67 -49.47
N ALA A 796 8.40 10.36 -49.60
CA ALA A 796 9.66 9.82 -50.15
C ALA A 796 9.91 10.31 -51.60
N ALA A 797 8.83 10.55 -52.37
CA ALA A 797 8.86 11.08 -53.73
C ALA A 797 8.91 12.63 -53.82
N GLY A 798 8.72 13.38 -52.72
CA GLY A 798 8.87 14.85 -52.69
C GLY A 798 7.70 15.69 -53.24
N ALA A 799 6.44 15.32 -53.00
CA ALA A 799 5.26 16.07 -53.48
C ALA A 799 5.13 17.53 -52.92
N PRO A 800 4.58 18.52 -53.68
CA PRO A 800 4.47 19.94 -53.26
C PRO A 800 3.22 20.28 -52.40
N TRP A 801 3.24 21.40 -51.63
CA TRP A 801 2.08 21.89 -50.87
C TRP A 801 1.02 22.55 -51.78
N PRO A 802 -0.30 22.31 -51.61
CA PRO A 802 -0.96 21.55 -50.55
C PRO A 802 -1.30 20.08 -50.91
N VAL A 803 -0.59 19.42 -51.84
CA VAL A 803 -0.98 18.09 -52.36
C VAL A 803 -1.09 17.03 -51.26
N VAL A 804 -0.10 16.95 -50.36
CA VAL A 804 -0.13 15.99 -49.24
C VAL A 804 -1.27 16.28 -48.23
N PRO A 805 -1.43 17.50 -47.66
CA PRO A 805 -2.50 17.77 -46.68
C PRO A 805 -3.90 17.81 -47.29
N ALA A 806 -4.06 18.25 -48.54
CA ALA A 806 -5.34 18.15 -49.24
C ALA A 806 -5.69 16.69 -49.57
N GLY A 807 -4.70 15.90 -50.01
CA GLY A 807 -4.86 14.47 -50.27
C GLY A 807 -5.25 13.70 -49.01
N THR A 808 -4.59 13.95 -47.88
CA THR A 808 -4.95 13.32 -46.59
C THR A 808 -6.32 13.80 -46.10
N LEU A 809 -6.65 15.09 -46.20
CA LEU A 809 -7.97 15.60 -45.80
C LEU A 809 -9.11 14.98 -46.63
N LEU A 810 -8.95 14.91 -47.95
CA LEU A 810 -9.96 14.37 -48.87
C LEU A 810 -10.11 12.85 -48.73
N VAL A 811 -9.01 12.10 -48.62
CA VAL A 811 -9.05 10.66 -48.34
C VAL A 811 -9.70 10.41 -46.97
N GLY A 812 -9.42 11.26 -45.98
CA GLY A 812 -10.00 11.20 -44.65
C GLY A 812 -11.51 11.43 -44.63
N VAL A 813 -11.96 12.57 -45.17
CA VAL A 813 -13.39 12.92 -45.27
C VAL A 813 -14.13 11.92 -46.17
N GLY A 814 -13.53 11.49 -47.28
CA GLY A 814 -14.07 10.49 -48.19
C GLY A 814 -14.25 9.12 -47.51
N ALA A 815 -13.27 8.66 -46.72
CA ALA A 815 -13.38 7.43 -45.94
C ALA A 815 -14.51 7.51 -44.91
N VAL A 816 -14.65 8.65 -44.19
CA VAL A 816 -15.74 8.88 -43.22
C VAL A 816 -17.10 8.89 -43.91
N LEU A 817 -17.27 9.62 -45.02
CA LEU A 817 -18.53 9.66 -45.76
C LEU A 817 -18.86 8.31 -46.40
N ALA A 818 -17.86 7.57 -46.91
CA ALA A 818 -18.06 6.22 -47.42
C ALA A 818 -18.62 5.27 -46.35
N THR A 819 -18.26 5.45 -45.06
CA THR A 819 -18.87 4.67 -43.97
C THR A 819 -20.34 4.99 -43.73
N VAL A 820 -20.81 6.19 -44.12
CA VAL A 820 -22.20 6.63 -43.97
C VAL A 820 -23.08 6.16 -45.14
N PHE A 821 -22.53 6.16 -46.36
CA PHE A 821 -23.27 5.81 -47.58
C PHE A 821 -23.16 4.32 -48.00
N ALA A 822 -22.09 3.60 -47.63
CA ALA A 822 -21.90 2.21 -48.02
C ALA A 822 -22.81 1.23 -47.27
N ALA A 823 -23.14 0.10 -47.93
CA ALA A 823 -23.87 -1.01 -47.31
C ALA A 823 -23.10 -1.56 -46.09
N PRO A 824 -23.78 -1.94 -45.00
CA PRO A 824 -23.13 -2.31 -43.74
C PRO A 824 -22.28 -3.57 -43.91
N ARG A 825 -20.97 -3.39 -44.04
CA ARG A 825 -19.96 -4.46 -43.94
C ARG A 825 -19.32 -4.38 -42.54
N PRO A 826 -19.65 -5.30 -41.62
CA PRO A 826 -19.45 -5.09 -40.18
C PRO A 826 -18.01 -4.86 -39.68
N PRO A 827 -16.92 -5.39 -40.30
CA PRO A 827 -15.56 -5.12 -39.79
C PRO A 827 -14.85 -3.94 -40.45
N LEU A 828 -15.32 -3.48 -41.62
CA LEU A 828 -14.63 -2.44 -42.40
C LEU A 828 -15.04 -1.02 -41.98
N GLY A 829 -16.29 -0.85 -41.53
CA GLY A 829 -16.82 0.43 -41.07
C GLY A 829 -15.97 1.14 -39.99
N PRO A 830 -15.67 0.51 -38.84
CA PRO A 830 -14.93 1.20 -37.76
C PRO A 830 -13.47 1.49 -38.12
N VAL A 831 -12.82 0.59 -38.88
CA VAL A 831 -11.43 0.78 -39.34
C VAL A 831 -11.35 1.92 -40.34
N ALA A 832 -12.28 1.98 -41.31
CA ALA A 832 -12.38 3.07 -42.26
C ALA A 832 -12.73 4.41 -41.57
N ALA A 833 -13.56 4.40 -40.52
CA ALA A 833 -13.86 5.59 -39.75
C ALA A 833 -12.64 6.10 -38.95
N ALA A 834 -11.89 5.21 -38.30
CA ALA A 834 -10.68 5.57 -37.56
C ALA A 834 -9.56 6.08 -38.49
N LEU A 835 -9.35 5.41 -39.62
CA LEU A 835 -8.42 5.86 -40.65
C LEU A 835 -8.88 7.19 -41.26
N GLY A 836 -10.18 7.34 -41.51
CA GLY A 836 -10.77 8.56 -42.03
C GLY A 836 -10.57 9.77 -41.10
N LEU A 837 -10.80 9.60 -39.80
CA LEU A 837 -10.60 10.64 -38.79
C LEU A 837 -9.13 11.03 -38.63
N THR A 838 -8.21 10.06 -38.65
CA THR A 838 -6.76 10.35 -38.53
C THR A 838 -6.23 11.11 -39.73
N PHE A 839 -6.67 10.74 -40.93
CA PHE A 839 -6.33 11.43 -42.17
C PHE A 839 -6.97 12.83 -42.25
N ALA A 840 -8.22 12.99 -41.81
CA ALA A 840 -8.87 14.28 -41.73
C ALA A 840 -8.21 15.23 -40.70
N ALA A 841 -7.75 14.70 -39.56
CA ALA A 841 -7.01 15.47 -38.57
C ALA A 841 -5.62 15.89 -39.08
N SER A 842 -4.88 14.98 -39.73
CA SER A 842 -3.61 15.27 -40.39
C SER A 842 -3.77 16.35 -41.46
N GLY A 843 -4.80 16.24 -42.30
CA GLY A 843 -5.13 17.22 -43.32
C GLY A 843 -5.51 18.59 -42.73
N LEU A 844 -6.30 18.63 -41.65
CA LEU A 844 -6.65 19.86 -40.93
C LEU A 844 -5.41 20.55 -40.35
N LEU A 845 -4.51 19.78 -39.72
CA LEU A 845 -3.24 20.29 -39.19
C LEU A 845 -2.40 20.93 -40.30
N GLY A 846 -2.26 20.25 -41.45
CA GLY A 846 -1.55 20.79 -42.61
C GLY A 846 -2.21 22.03 -43.24
N ALA A 847 -3.54 22.16 -43.12
CA ALA A 847 -4.29 23.33 -43.57
C ALA A 847 -4.15 24.54 -42.64
N THR A 848 -3.59 24.38 -41.43
CA THR A 848 -3.41 25.52 -40.49
C THR A 848 -2.36 26.54 -40.91
N ALA A 849 -1.54 26.19 -41.90
CA ALA A 849 -0.47 27.04 -42.43
C ALA A 849 -0.96 28.42 -42.90
N THR A 850 -2.21 28.55 -43.34
CA THR A 850 -2.80 29.81 -43.83
C THR A 850 -4.17 30.09 -43.20
N ARG A 851 -4.53 31.38 -43.05
CA ARG A 851 -5.85 31.79 -42.49
C ARG A 851 -7.02 31.24 -43.33
N SER A 852 -6.90 31.33 -44.65
CA SER A 852 -7.88 30.77 -45.58
C SER A 852 -7.94 29.24 -45.50
N GLY A 853 -6.80 28.56 -45.36
CA GLY A 853 -6.73 27.11 -45.14
C GLY A 853 -7.41 26.66 -43.85
N THR A 854 -7.20 27.37 -42.73
CA THR A 854 -7.87 27.07 -41.45
C THR A 854 -9.39 27.18 -41.55
N LEU A 855 -9.90 28.27 -42.13
CA LEU A 855 -11.34 28.52 -42.24
C LEU A 855 -12.00 27.55 -43.22
N ALA A 856 -11.34 27.26 -44.36
CA ALA A 856 -11.84 26.31 -45.35
C ALA A 856 -11.89 24.88 -44.78
N ALA A 857 -10.86 24.44 -44.06
CA ALA A 857 -10.82 23.11 -43.46
C ALA A 857 -11.83 22.96 -42.31
N LEU A 858 -11.97 23.95 -41.42
CA LEU A 858 -12.99 23.94 -40.37
C LEU A 858 -14.41 24.03 -40.92
N GLY A 859 -14.63 24.81 -41.98
CA GLY A 859 -15.90 24.87 -42.71
C GLY A 859 -16.25 23.54 -43.37
N LEU A 860 -15.29 22.90 -44.04
CA LEU A 860 -15.47 21.58 -44.65
C LEU A 860 -15.78 20.51 -43.60
N LEU A 861 -15.10 20.53 -42.45
CA LEU A 861 -15.36 19.61 -41.34
C LEU A 861 -16.73 19.87 -40.70
N LEU A 862 -17.14 21.13 -40.53
CA LEU A 862 -18.47 21.47 -40.02
C LEU A 862 -19.56 21.01 -41.00
N ALA A 863 -19.38 21.24 -42.30
CA ALA A 863 -20.31 20.76 -43.33
C ALA A 863 -20.39 19.23 -43.36
N ALA A 864 -19.24 18.53 -43.33
CA ALA A 864 -19.19 17.08 -43.24
C ALA A 864 -19.85 16.57 -41.95
N ALA A 865 -19.61 17.20 -40.81
CA ALA A 865 -20.24 16.82 -39.54
C ALA A 865 -21.76 17.00 -39.59
N VAL A 866 -22.26 18.13 -40.09
CA VAL A 866 -23.70 18.37 -40.25
C VAL A 866 -24.33 17.37 -41.23
N THR A 867 -23.67 17.04 -42.35
CA THR A 867 -24.17 16.01 -43.27
C THR A 867 -24.17 14.62 -42.65
N THR A 868 -23.17 14.28 -41.82
CA THR A 868 -23.20 13.01 -41.05
C THR A 868 -24.32 12.97 -40.01
N VAL A 869 -24.69 14.10 -39.39
CA VAL A 869 -25.83 14.19 -38.45
C VAL A 869 -27.16 14.06 -39.18
N ALA A 870 -27.27 14.63 -40.39
CA ALA A 870 -28.48 14.61 -41.20
C ALA A 870 -28.72 13.26 -41.90
N ALA A 871 -27.67 12.66 -42.49
CA ALA A 871 -27.74 11.39 -43.22
C ALA A 871 -27.49 10.15 -42.35
N GLY A 872 -26.98 10.33 -41.13
CA GLY A 872 -26.62 9.26 -40.22
C GLY A 872 -27.82 8.42 -39.78
N ARG A 873 -27.80 7.13 -40.12
CA ARG A 873 -28.88 6.18 -39.76
C ARG A 873 -28.77 5.64 -38.33
N SER A 874 -27.59 5.72 -37.71
CA SER A 874 -27.37 5.21 -36.35
C SER A 874 -27.19 6.34 -35.34
N ALA A 875 -27.67 6.13 -34.10
CA ALA A 875 -27.51 7.10 -33.01
C ALA A 875 -26.04 7.40 -32.71
N GLY A 876 -25.13 6.42 -32.90
CA GLY A 876 -23.69 6.59 -32.72
C GLY A 876 -23.05 7.50 -33.76
N VAL A 877 -23.42 7.37 -35.04
CA VAL A 877 -22.92 8.25 -36.11
C VAL A 877 -23.46 9.67 -35.94
N ARG A 878 -24.74 9.82 -35.56
CA ARG A 878 -25.34 11.14 -35.26
C ARG A 878 -24.68 11.78 -34.05
N LEU A 879 -24.35 11.01 -33.00
CA LEU A 879 -23.63 11.50 -31.84
C LEU A 879 -22.23 11.99 -32.19
N ALA A 880 -21.45 11.18 -32.92
CA ALA A 880 -20.10 11.55 -33.36
C ALA A 880 -20.14 12.81 -34.24
N GLY A 881 -21.07 12.85 -35.20
CA GLY A 881 -21.31 14.04 -36.03
C GLY A 881 -21.68 15.27 -35.21
N CYS A 882 -22.56 15.14 -34.21
CA CYS A 882 -22.92 16.24 -33.31
C CYS A 882 -21.70 16.77 -32.55
N LEU A 883 -20.86 15.90 -31.97
CA LEU A 883 -19.68 16.33 -31.23
C LEU A 883 -18.62 16.97 -32.13
N VAL A 884 -18.39 16.42 -33.33
CA VAL A 884 -17.48 17.02 -34.32
C VAL A 884 -18.02 18.36 -34.80
N ALA A 885 -19.34 18.52 -34.97
CA ALA A 885 -19.95 19.79 -35.32
C ALA A 885 -19.78 20.84 -34.22
N VAL A 886 -19.96 20.47 -32.94
CA VAL A 886 -19.72 21.38 -31.81
C VAL A 886 -18.25 21.78 -31.71
N GLY A 887 -17.33 20.81 -31.88
CA GLY A 887 -15.89 21.08 -31.91
C GLY A 887 -15.47 21.99 -33.06
N ALA A 888 -15.95 21.71 -34.28
CA ALA A 888 -15.68 22.52 -35.46
C ALA A 888 -16.28 23.93 -35.33
N ALA A 889 -17.51 24.06 -34.81
CA ALA A 889 -18.15 25.35 -34.56
C ALA A 889 -17.44 26.17 -33.47
N THR A 890 -16.95 25.52 -32.41
CA THR A 890 -16.16 26.17 -31.35
C THR A 890 -14.80 26.62 -31.87
N GLY A 891 -14.10 25.73 -32.60
CA GLY A 891 -12.84 26.06 -33.26
C GLY A 891 -12.99 27.18 -34.28
N PHE A 892 -14.10 27.20 -35.02
CA PHE A 892 -14.45 28.27 -35.94
C PHE A 892 -14.73 29.58 -35.19
N ALA A 893 -15.51 29.58 -34.10
CA ALA A 893 -15.79 30.79 -33.31
C ALA A 893 -14.51 31.41 -32.71
N VAL A 894 -13.58 30.58 -32.22
CA VAL A 894 -12.28 31.03 -31.70
C VAL A 894 -11.40 31.57 -32.83
N THR A 895 -11.18 30.77 -33.89
CA THR A 895 -10.29 31.15 -35.00
C THR A 895 -10.82 32.32 -35.80
N ALA A 896 -12.14 32.46 -35.95
CA ALA A 896 -12.77 33.63 -36.57
C ALA A 896 -12.63 34.88 -35.71
N GLY A 897 -12.85 34.79 -34.40
CA GLY A 897 -12.64 35.93 -33.48
C GLY A 897 -11.19 36.41 -33.45
N LEU A 898 -10.23 35.49 -33.46
CA LEU A 898 -8.81 35.80 -33.53
C LEU A 898 -8.40 36.33 -34.92
N ALA A 899 -8.94 35.76 -36.01
CA ALA A 899 -8.70 36.27 -37.36
C ALA A 899 -9.29 37.68 -37.57
N ALA A 900 -10.36 38.02 -36.83
CA ALA A 900 -10.97 39.35 -36.76
C ALA A 900 -10.25 40.32 -35.81
N GLY A 901 -9.18 39.88 -35.11
CA GLY A 901 -8.36 40.73 -34.23
C GLY A 901 -8.90 40.95 -32.81
N LEU A 902 -9.90 40.17 -32.37
CA LEU A 902 -10.42 40.26 -30.99
C LEU A 902 -9.46 39.58 -29.99
N PRO A 903 -9.33 40.10 -28.75
CA PRO A 903 -8.59 39.41 -27.69
C PRO A 903 -9.32 38.12 -27.25
N PRO A 904 -8.63 37.15 -26.63
CA PRO A 904 -9.20 35.84 -26.23
C PRO A 904 -10.41 35.98 -25.29
N ARG A 905 -10.37 36.94 -24.36
CA ARG A 905 -11.52 37.31 -23.50
C ARG A 905 -12.75 37.79 -24.26
N GLY A 906 -12.58 38.37 -25.45
CA GLY A 906 -13.67 38.77 -26.34
C GLY A 906 -14.24 37.57 -27.11
N ALA A 907 -13.36 36.67 -27.58
CA ALA A 907 -13.76 35.42 -28.22
C ALA A 907 -14.54 34.49 -27.27
N ALA A 908 -14.32 34.60 -25.95
CA ALA A 908 -15.04 33.85 -24.92
C ALA A 908 -16.57 33.97 -25.02
N PHE A 909 -17.10 35.14 -25.39
CA PHE A 909 -18.55 35.34 -25.55
C PHE A 909 -19.10 34.63 -26.79
N GLY A 910 -18.33 34.56 -27.88
CA GLY A 910 -18.68 33.73 -29.05
C GLY A 910 -18.70 32.24 -28.71
N VAL A 911 -17.74 31.78 -27.90
CA VAL A 911 -17.70 30.41 -27.38
C VAL A 911 -18.87 30.13 -26.43
N LEU A 912 -19.20 31.06 -25.54
CA LEU A 912 -20.36 30.95 -24.64
C LEU A 912 -21.69 30.91 -25.42
N ALA A 913 -21.79 31.66 -26.54
CA ALA A 913 -22.94 31.58 -27.43
C ALA A 913 -23.06 30.19 -28.09
N VAL A 914 -21.95 29.56 -28.47
CA VAL A 914 -21.94 28.16 -28.94
C VAL A 914 -22.39 27.21 -27.82
N ALA A 915 -21.95 27.41 -26.57
CA ALA A 915 -22.42 26.61 -25.41
C ALA A 915 -23.94 26.76 -25.18
N ALA A 916 -24.47 27.98 -25.23
CA ALA A 916 -25.89 28.24 -25.09
C ALA A 916 -26.71 27.63 -26.25
N LEU A 917 -26.23 27.78 -27.49
CA LEU A 917 -26.87 27.22 -28.68
C LEU A 917 -26.86 25.70 -28.65
N THR A 918 -25.77 25.07 -28.22
CA THR A 918 -25.70 23.61 -28.11
C THR A 918 -26.64 23.06 -27.05
N MET A 919 -26.78 23.73 -25.90
CA MET A 919 -27.78 23.38 -24.89
C MET A 919 -29.23 23.59 -25.39
N ALA A 920 -29.48 24.63 -26.17
CA ALA A 920 -30.78 24.87 -26.81
C ALA A 920 -31.09 23.80 -27.89
N VAL A 921 -30.12 23.47 -28.73
CA VAL A 921 -30.22 22.41 -29.75
C VAL A 921 -30.44 21.05 -29.08
N ALA A 922 -29.75 20.75 -27.97
CA ALA A 922 -30.01 19.55 -27.17
C ALA A 922 -31.46 19.50 -26.68
N ALA A 923 -32.00 20.63 -26.23
CA ALA A 923 -33.37 20.75 -25.75
C ALA A 923 -34.44 20.51 -26.84
N VAL A 924 -34.16 20.98 -28.06
CA VAL A 924 -35.06 20.93 -29.23
C VAL A 924 -34.97 19.57 -29.94
N LEU A 925 -33.76 19.03 -30.12
CA LEU A 925 -33.54 17.76 -30.81
C LEU A 925 -33.79 16.54 -29.92
N ALA A 926 -33.81 16.68 -28.58
CA ALA A 926 -34.02 15.56 -27.65
C ALA A 926 -35.14 14.56 -28.05
N PRO A 927 -36.32 14.99 -28.54
CA PRO A 927 -37.36 14.07 -29.01
C PRO A 927 -37.00 13.28 -30.26
N ARG A 928 -36.11 13.79 -31.13
CA ARG A 928 -35.73 13.22 -32.44
C ARG A 928 -34.42 12.42 -32.42
N VAL A 929 -33.50 12.73 -31.51
CA VAL A 929 -32.16 12.08 -31.42
C VAL A 929 -32.04 11.10 -30.25
N GLY A 930 -33.04 11.09 -29.36
CA GLY A 930 -33.08 10.22 -28.19
C GLY A 930 -32.25 10.74 -27.00
N PRO A 931 -32.44 10.12 -25.81
CA PRO A 931 -31.82 10.58 -24.57
C PRO A 931 -30.28 10.55 -24.52
N PRO A 932 -29.53 9.59 -25.13
CA PRO A 932 -28.08 9.58 -24.99
C PRO A 932 -27.41 10.74 -25.75
N VAL A 933 -27.92 11.08 -26.94
CA VAL A 933 -27.38 12.18 -27.75
C VAL A 933 -27.68 13.53 -27.09
N ALA A 934 -28.88 13.69 -26.52
CA ALA A 934 -29.24 14.89 -25.78
C ALA A 934 -28.35 15.10 -24.53
N ARG A 935 -28.03 14.03 -23.79
CA ARG A 935 -27.12 14.11 -22.63
C ARG A 935 -25.69 14.46 -23.04
N ALA A 936 -25.21 13.90 -24.14
CA ALA A 936 -23.87 14.20 -24.63
C ALA A 936 -23.76 15.65 -25.12
N LEU A 937 -24.80 16.18 -25.75
CA LEU A 937 -24.87 17.60 -26.11
C LEU A 937 -24.96 18.50 -24.87
N ASP A 938 -25.72 18.13 -23.84
CA ASP A 938 -25.72 18.87 -22.56
C ASP A 938 -24.32 18.88 -21.93
N ALA A 939 -23.61 17.74 -21.93
CA ALA A 939 -22.24 17.65 -21.42
C ALA A 939 -21.24 18.46 -22.27
N ALA A 940 -21.38 18.42 -23.61
CA ALA A 940 -20.57 19.23 -24.52
C ALA A 940 -20.82 20.73 -24.29
N ALA A 941 -22.06 21.14 -24.06
CA ALA A 941 -22.40 22.52 -23.73
C ALA A 941 -21.72 22.98 -22.43
N GLN A 942 -21.69 22.14 -21.38
CA GLN A 942 -20.94 22.41 -20.14
C GLN A 942 -19.44 22.55 -20.38
N ALA A 943 -18.86 21.68 -21.23
CA ALA A 943 -17.43 21.74 -21.58
C ALA A 943 -17.08 23.01 -22.37
N VAL A 944 -17.93 23.42 -23.31
CA VAL A 944 -17.74 24.66 -24.08
C VAL A 944 -17.91 25.90 -23.19
N ALA A 945 -18.84 25.88 -22.22
CA ALA A 945 -18.97 26.95 -21.24
C ALA A 945 -17.74 27.06 -20.31
N LEU A 946 -17.16 25.91 -19.92
CA LEU A 946 -15.90 25.89 -19.18
C LEU A 946 -14.74 26.45 -20.02
N LEU A 947 -14.69 26.15 -21.32
CA LEU A 947 -13.70 26.75 -22.23
C LEU A 947 -13.87 28.28 -22.31
N ALA A 948 -15.10 28.78 -22.38
CA ALA A 948 -15.37 30.21 -22.32
C ALA A 948 -14.85 30.83 -21.00
N LEU A 949 -15.02 30.15 -19.87
CA LEU A 949 -14.48 30.57 -18.57
C LEU A 949 -12.94 30.59 -18.57
N LEU A 950 -12.30 29.56 -19.15
CA LEU A 950 -10.84 29.47 -19.27
C LEU A 950 -10.24 30.60 -20.10
N LEU A 951 -10.92 31.01 -21.18
CA LEU A 951 -10.53 32.17 -21.99
C LEU A 951 -10.61 33.52 -21.24
N THR A 952 -11.15 33.51 -20.01
CA THR A 952 -11.29 34.69 -19.14
C THR A 952 -10.45 34.62 -17.85
N VAL A 953 -9.54 33.65 -17.71
CA VAL A 953 -8.73 33.42 -16.49
C VAL A 953 -7.93 34.67 -16.09
N ASP A 954 -7.38 35.40 -17.06
CA ASP A 954 -6.60 36.62 -16.81
C ASP A 954 -7.45 37.81 -16.33
N ALA A 955 -8.78 37.65 -16.24
CA ALA A 955 -9.68 38.72 -15.82
C ALA A 955 -10.86 38.20 -14.98
N THR A 956 -10.69 38.23 -13.65
CA THR A 956 -11.66 37.72 -12.64
C THR A 956 -13.09 38.22 -12.84
N ARG A 957 -13.29 39.46 -13.28
CA ARG A 957 -14.61 40.02 -13.57
C ARG A 957 -15.28 39.39 -14.79
N TYR A 958 -14.52 39.11 -15.86
CA TYR A 958 -15.04 38.42 -17.04
C TYR A 958 -15.38 36.97 -16.69
N ALA A 959 -14.54 36.31 -15.90
CA ALA A 959 -14.82 34.97 -15.38
C ALA A 959 -16.11 34.93 -14.55
N ALA A 960 -16.32 35.91 -13.66
CA ALA A 960 -17.57 36.05 -12.92
C ALA A 960 -18.78 36.24 -13.86
N THR A 961 -18.67 37.08 -14.91
CA THR A 961 -19.77 37.25 -15.89
C THR A 961 -20.09 35.98 -16.66
N VAL A 962 -19.08 35.19 -17.03
CA VAL A 962 -19.31 33.89 -17.70
C VAL A 962 -20.02 32.92 -16.75
N CYS A 963 -19.61 32.84 -15.49
CA CYS A 963 -20.24 31.99 -14.48
C CYS A 963 -21.71 32.35 -14.24
N VAL A 964 -22.03 33.64 -14.14
CA VAL A 964 -23.40 34.13 -13.94
C VAL A 964 -24.25 33.90 -15.19
N LEU A 965 -23.75 34.24 -16.38
CA LEU A 965 -24.49 34.04 -17.64
C LEU A 965 -24.74 32.54 -17.91
N TRP A 966 -23.77 31.68 -17.58
CA TRP A 966 -23.94 30.24 -17.69
C TRP A 966 -24.90 29.69 -16.62
N GLY A 967 -24.78 30.15 -15.37
CA GLY A 967 -25.70 29.83 -14.28
C GLY A 967 -27.15 30.14 -14.65
N ALA A 968 -27.38 31.33 -15.22
CA ALA A 968 -28.68 31.74 -15.75
C ALA A 968 -29.18 30.85 -16.90
N ALA A 969 -28.32 30.53 -17.88
CA ALA A 969 -28.69 29.65 -19.00
C ALA A 969 -29.10 28.24 -18.51
N VAL A 970 -28.37 27.68 -17.55
CA VAL A 970 -28.67 26.37 -16.94
C VAL A 970 -29.91 26.45 -16.02
N ALA A 971 -30.14 27.57 -15.34
CA ALA A 971 -31.35 27.79 -14.55
C ALA A 971 -32.62 27.80 -15.41
N VAL A 972 -32.58 28.47 -16.58
CA VAL A 972 -33.67 28.44 -17.57
C VAL A 972 -33.95 27.00 -18.03
N ARG A 973 -32.89 26.20 -18.22
CA ARG A 973 -33.01 24.77 -18.55
C ARG A 973 -33.69 23.97 -17.42
N ALA A 974 -33.38 24.27 -16.16
CA ALA A 974 -33.95 23.60 -14.98
C ALA A 974 -35.44 23.91 -14.72
N LEU A 975 -35.97 25.00 -15.27
CA LEU A 975 -37.39 25.38 -15.17
C LEU A 975 -38.31 24.61 -16.11
N ARG A 976 -37.75 23.85 -17.06
CA ARG A 976 -38.53 23.08 -18.03
C ARG A 976 -39.28 21.94 -17.34
N ARG A 977 -40.62 21.98 -17.37
CA ARG A 977 -41.52 21.02 -16.68
C ARG A 977 -41.37 19.56 -17.14
N ALA A 978 -40.79 19.31 -18.30
CA ALA A 978 -40.65 17.98 -18.90
C ALA A 978 -39.42 17.17 -18.39
N GLU A 979 -38.60 17.71 -17.49
CA GLU A 979 -37.38 17.02 -17.01
C GLU A 979 -37.64 16.17 -15.75
N PRO A 980 -37.04 14.97 -15.64
CA PRO A 980 -37.18 14.12 -14.45
C PRO A 980 -36.53 14.75 -13.22
N ALA A 981 -37.10 14.49 -12.04
CA ALA A 981 -36.70 15.12 -10.77
C ALA A 981 -35.19 15.04 -10.50
N GLY A 982 -34.56 13.89 -10.75
CA GLY A 982 -33.11 13.72 -10.54
C GLY A 982 -32.24 14.63 -11.44
N ARG A 983 -32.64 14.86 -12.70
CA ARG A 983 -31.90 15.71 -13.65
C ARG A 983 -32.14 17.19 -13.38
N ARG A 984 -33.34 17.53 -12.92
CA ARG A 984 -33.65 18.88 -12.43
C ARG A 984 -32.76 19.26 -11.24
N TRP A 985 -32.56 18.36 -10.28
CA TRP A 985 -31.62 18.58 -9.17
C TRP A 985 -30.17 18.72 -9.64
N ALA A 986 -29.75 18.00 -10.68
CA ALA A 986 -28.40 18.17 -11.27
C ALA A 986 -28.22 19.55 -11.91
N PHE A 987 -29.19 20.02 -12.70
CA PHE A 987 -29.13 21.38 -13.28
C PHE A 987 -29.21 22.47 -12.21
N VAL A 988 -30.01 22.29 -11.16
CA VAL A 988 -30.05 23.21 -10.01
C VAL A 988 -28.70 23.24 -9.28
N ALA A 989 -28.02 22.10 -9.13
CA ALA A 989 -26.69 22.06 -8.53
C ALA A 989 -25.63 22.74 -9.41
N VAL A 990 -25.66 22.54 -10.74
CA VAL A 990 -24.74 23.20 -11.69
C VAL A 990 -24.99 24.71 -11.73
N ALA A 991 -26.25 25.14 -11.77
CA ALA A 991 -26.60 26.56 -11.71
C ALA A 991 -26.16 27.18 -10.37
N GLY A 992 -26.53 26.57 -9.24
CA GLY A 992 -26.15 27.05 -7.91
C GLY A 992 -24.65 27.05 -7.65
N GLY A 993 -23.93 26.06 -8.17
CA GLY A 993 -22.47 26.00 -8.12
C GLY A 993 -21.80 27.07 -8.98
N SER A 994 -22.31 27.32 -10.19
CA SER A 994 -21.79 28.36 -11.09
C SER A 994 -22.03 29.75 -10.51
N GLU A 995 -23.20 30.01 -9.93
CA GLU A 995 -23.51 31.26 -9.23
C GLU A 995 -22.68 31.46 -7.96
N LEU A 996 -22.51 30.42 -7.13
CA LEU A 996 -21.66 30.47 -5.93
C LEU A 996 -20.19 30.73 -6.29
N PHE A 997 -19.70 30.10 -7.35
CA PHE A 997 -18.34 30.31 -7.84
C PHE A 997 -18.17 31.73 -8.41
N GLY A 998 -19.16 32.23 -9.16
CA GLY A 998 -19.21 33.63 -9.60
C GLY A 998 -19.18 34.60 -8.42
N ALA A 999 -19.95 34.33 -7.36
CA ALA A 999 -19.97 35.14 -6.14
C ALA A 999 -18.61 35.14 -5.41
N TRP A 1000 -17.93 33.99 -5.31
CA TRP A 1000 -16.58 33.93 -4.76
C TRP A 1000 -15.57 34.71 -5.60
N LEU A 1001 -15.62 34.59 -6.93
CA LEU A 1001 -14.75 35.37 -7.82
C LEU A 1001 -14.98 36.88 -7.65
N LEU A 1002 -16.22 37.31 -7.43
CA LEU A 1002 -16.54 38.71 -7.12
C LEU A 1002 -16.03 39.14 -5.74
N LEU A 1003 -16.14 38.29 -4.71
CA LEU A 1003 -15.61 38.57 -3.36
C LEU A 1003 -14.08 38.67 -3.35
N VAL A 1004 -13.40 37.79 -4.10
CA VAL A 1004 -11.93 37.83 -4.30
C VAL A 1004 -11.55 39.09 -5.07
N ALA A 1005 -12.27 39.42 -6.15
CA ALA A 1005 -12.05 40.67 -6.88
C ALA A 1005 -12.33 41.92 -6.04
N GLY A 1006 -13.17 41.80 -5.01
CA GLY A 1006 -13.47 42.83 -4.02
C GLY A 1006 -12.55 42.85 -2.79
N GLY A 1007 -11.58 41.93 -2.68
CA GLY A 1007 -10.58 41.91 -1.59
C GLY A 1007 -11.12 41.50 -0.21
N VAL A 1008 -12.23 40.76 -0.13
CA VAL A 1008 -12.83 40.35 1.15
C VAL A 1008 -12.01 39.23 1.80
N THR A 1009 -11.46 39.45 3.00
CA THR A 1009 -10.63 38.48 3.75
C THR A 1009 -11.39 37.72 4.85
N LEU A 1010 -12.67 38.06 5.08
CA LEU A 1010 -13.50 37.40 6.08
C LEU A 1010 -13.84 35.96 5.67
N LEU A 1011 -13.34 34.97 6.39
CA LEU A 1011 -13.54 33.55 6.07
C LEU A 1011 -15.03 33.17 6.00
N GLU A 1012 -15.86 33.72 6.89
CA GLU A 1012 -17.29 33.46 6.96
C GLU A 1012 -18.05 33.93 5.72
N ALA A 1013 -17.53 34.94 4.99
CA ALA A 1013 -18.12 35.37 3.73
C ALA A 1013 -18.04 34.27 2.65
N TYR A 1014 -17.09 33.35 2.78
CA TYR A 1014 -16.90 32.21 1.86
C TYR A 1014 -17.61 30.95 2.36
N THR A 1015 -17.55 30.66 3.66
CA THR A 1015 -18.05 29.39 4.22
C THR A 1015 -19.56 29.40 4.50
N VAL A 1016 -20.15 30.54 4.88
CA VAL A 1016 -21.58 30.61 5.23
C VAL A 1016 -22.49 30.36 4.02
N PRO A 1017 -22.29 30.99 2.84
CA PRO A 1017 -23.13 30.71 1.66
C PRO A 1017 -23.05 29.26 1.18
N ALA A 1018 -21.88 28.62 1.30
CA ALA A 1018 -21.72 27.22 0.97
C ALA A 1018 -22.42 26.30 1.99
N ALA A 1019 -22.28 26.61 3.29
CA ALA A 1019 -22.91 25.86 4.36
C ALA A 1019 -24.45 25.96 4.31
N THR A 1020 -25.01 27.12 3.98
CA THR A 1020 -26.47 27.31 3.84
C THR A 1020 -27.03 26.51 2.68
N LEU A 1021 -26.38 26.53 1.51
CA LEU A 1021 -26.77 25.71 0.36
C LEU A 1021 -26.69 24.20 0.68
N ALA A 1022 -25.61 23.76 1.35
CA ALA A 1022 -25.43 22.37 1.74
C ALA A 1022 -26.46 21.90 2.78
N LEU A 1023 -26.77 22.72 3.78
CA LEU A 1023 -27.77 22.41 4.81
C LEU A 1023 -29.19 22.40 4.24
N ALA A 1024 -29.52 23.35 3.34
CA ALA A 1024 -30.82 23.37 2.66
C ALA A 1024 -31.01 22.10 1.80
N ALA A 1025 -29.99 21.71 1.04
CA ALA A 1025 -30.00 20.47 0.26
C ALA A 1025 -30.12 19.23 1.17
N GLY A 1026 -29.38 19.19 2.28
CA GLY A 1026 -29.42 18.11 3.28
C GLY A 1026 -30.78 17.94 3.94
N LEU A 1027 -31.45 19.04 4.30
CA LEU A 1027 -32.80 19.03 4.89
C LEU A 1027 -33.86 18.57 3.89
N VAL A 1028 -33.75 18.98 2.63
CA VAL A 1028 -34.65 18.49 1.56
C VAL A 1028 -34.40 17.00 1.29
N ALA A 1029 -33.14 16.54 1.32
CA ALA A 1029 -32.79 15.12 1.16
C ALA A 1029 -33.34 14.25 2.30
N LEU A 1030 -33.26 14.72 3.55
CA LEU A 1030 -33.86 14.06 4.71
C LEU A 1030 -35.38 13.91 4.61
N ARG A 1031 -36.06 14.89 3.99
CA ARG A 1031 -37.53 14.85 3.77
C ARG A 1031 -37.95 13.95 2.62
N THR A 1032 -37.09 13.75 1.63
CA THR A 1032 -37.43 13.06 0.39
C THR A 1032 -36.93 11.61 0.33
N ARG A 1033 -36.02 11.19 1.22
CA ARG A 1033 -35.44 9.83 1.23
C ARG A 1033 -35.48 9.17 2.62
N PRO A 1034 -36.40 8.21 2.86
CA PRO A 1034 -36.41 7.44 4.11
C PRO A 1034 -35.17 6.52 4.17
N GLY A 1035 -34.38 6.62 5.24
CA GLY A 1035 -33.17 5.80 5.47
C GLY A 1035 -31.84 6.55 5.41
N LEU A 1036 -31.81 7.83 5.05
CA LEU A 1036 -30.60 8.65 5.14
C LEU A 1036 -30.26 8.97 6.60
N THR A 1037 -29.02 8.69 7.00
CA THR A 1037 -28.52 9.03 8.33
C THR A 1037 -28.24 10.53 8.44
N SER A 1038 -28.39 11.08 9.66
CA SER A 1038 -28.10 12.50 9.94
C SER A 1038 -26.65 12.89 9.59
N TRP A 1039 -25.71 11.94 9.62
CA TRP A 1039 -24.31 12.14 9.24
C TRP A 1039 -24.11 12.48 7.76
N LEU A 1040 -24.78 11.78 6.84
CA LEU A 1040 -24.64 12.02 5.39
C LEU A 1040 -25.37 13.27 4.93
N ALA A 1041 -26.50 13.60 5.57
CA ALA A 1041 -27.33 14.72 5.14
C ALA A 1041 -26.91 16.07 5.75
N LEU A 1042 -26.53 16.11 7.03
CA LEU A 1042 -26.24 17.36 7.75
C LEU A 1042 -24.77 17.53 8.13
N GLY A 1043 -24.01 16.43 8.21
CA GLY A 1043 -22.61 16.43 8.62
C GLY A 1043 -21.73 17.40 7.81
N PRO A 1044 -21.73 17.36 6.45
CA PRO A 1044 -20.89 18.24 5.64
C PRO A 1044 -21.22 19.74 5.83
N GLY A 1045 -22.51 20.09 5.91
CA GLY A 1045 -22.95 21.47 6.12
C GLY A 1045 -22.60 22.00 7.51
N LEU A 1046 -22.77 21.17 8.55
CA LEU A 1046 -22.41 21.50 9.93
C LEU A 1046 -20.89 21.61 10.13
N ALA A 1047 -20.12 20.71 9.48
CA ALA A 1047 -18.67 20.76 9.51
C ALA A 1047 -18.14 22.04 8.84
N ALA A 1048 -18.66 22.40 7.66
CA ALA A 1048 -18.29 23.62 6.94
C ALA A 1048 -18.65 24.91 7.71
N ALA A 1049 -19.72 24.87 8.52
CA ALA A 1049 -20.16 26.01 9.33
C ALA A 1049 -19.35 26.19 10.64
N LEU A 1050 -18.96 25.10 11.31
CA LEU A 1050 -18.44 25.16 12.68
C LEU A 1050 -16.92 24.96 12.79
N LEU A 1051 -16.35 24.02 12.04
CA LEU A 1051 -14.94 23.62 12.23
C LEU A 1051 -13.92 24.68 11.80
N PRO A 1052 -14.08 25.38 10.65
CA PRO A 1052 -13.12 26.42 10.26
C PRO A 1052 -13.04 27.55 11.29
N SER A 1053 -14.19 27.95 11.86
CA SER A 1053 -14.28 28.97 12.90
C SER A 1053 -13.68 28.50 14.23
N LEU A 1054 -13.86 27.22 14.60
CA LEU A 1054 -13.21 26.62 15.78
C LEU A 1054 -11.68 26.63 15.66
N ALA A 1055 -11.14 26.23 14.51
CA ALA A 1055 -9.71 26.22 14.27
C ALA A 1055 -9.10 27.63 14.39
N LEU A 1056 -9.78 28.65 13.86
CA LEU A 1056 -9.36 30.04 14.01
C LEU A 1056 -9.42 30.54 15.46
N VAL A 1057 -10.41 30.11 16.24
CA VAL A 1057 -10.54 30.50 17.66
C VAL A 1057 -9.46 29.86 18.53
N LEU A 1058 -9.05 28.62 18.25
CA LEU A 1058 -8.03 27.90 19.01
C LEU A 1058 -6.60 28.29 18.60
N GLY A 1059 -6.38 28.67 17.35
CA GLY A 1059 -5.06 28.99 16.81
C GLY A 1059 -4.66 30.47 16.90
N ALA A 1060 -5.60 31.39 17.14
CA ALA A 1060 -5.31 32.83 17.14
C ALA A 1060 -4.89 33.34 18.53
N PRO A 1061 -3.76 34.08 18.63
CA PRO A 1061 -3.31 34.69 19.88
C PRO A 1061 -4.17 35.89 20.33
N ASP A 1062 -4.96 36.48 19.43
CA ASP A 1062 -5.80 37.65 19.71
C ASP A 1062 -7.15 37.29 20.33
N ALA A 1063 -7.62 38.11 21.27
CA ALA A 1063 -8.93 37.96 21.88
C ALA A 1063 -10.05 38.28 20.86
N GLN A 1064 -10.73 37.25 20.34
CA GLN A 1064 -11.90 37.37 19.45
C GLN A 1064 -13.21 37.05 20.21
N PRO A 1065 -13.74 37.94 21.07
CA PRO A 1065 -14.88 37.65 21.96
C PRO A 1065 -16.17 37.33 21.20
N TRP A 1066 -16.46 38.04 20.10
CA TRP A 1066 -17.70 37.84 19.35
C TRP A 1066 -17.73 36.55 18.54
N ARG A 1067 -16.59 36.14 17.94
CA ARG A 1067 -16.49 34.83 17.28
C ARG A 1067 -16.66 33.68 18.26
N ARG A 1068 -16.08 33.78 19.45
CA ARG A 1068 -16.24 32.78 20.52
C ARG A 1068 -17.69 32.66 20.98
N LEU A 1069 -18.37 33.79 21.18
CA LEU A 1069 -19.77 33.81 21.59
C LEU A 1069 -20.68 33.26 20.48
N LEU A 1070 -20.51 33.70 19.23
CA LEU A 1070 -21.31 33.24 18.09
C LEU A 1070 -21.07 31.75 17.76
N LEU A 1071 -19.82 31.28 17.86
CA LEU A 1071 -19.50 29.86 17.70
C LEU A 1071 -20.08 29.02 18.84
N GLY A 1072 -19.99 29.51 20.09
CA GLY A 1072 -20.55 28.86 21.26
C GLY A 1072 -22.07 28.75 21.20
N THR A 1073 -22.77 29.81 20.80
CA THR A 1073 -24.24 29.80 20.63
C THR A 1073 -24.68 28.92 19.46
N ALA A 1074 -23.96 28.95 18.33
CA ALA A 1074 -24.22 28.06 17.20
C ALA A 1074 -24.00 26.59 17.57
N ALA A 1075 -22.88 26.26 18.23
CA ALA A 1075 -22.59 24.91 18.70
C ALA A 1075 -23.64 24.42 19.71
N LEU A 1076 -24.04 25.25 20.68
CA LEU A 1076 -25.09 24.93 21.63
C LEU A 1076 -26.44 24.68 20.94
N GLY A 1077 -26.81 25.53 19.98
CA GLY A 1077 -28.02 25.37 19.17
C GLY A 1077 -28.03 24.04 18.40
N THR A 1078 -26.89 23.62 17.85
CA THR A 1078 -26.78 22.33 17.15
C THR A 1078 -26.88 21.12 18.09
N VAL A 1079 -26.33 21.21 19.31
CA VAL A 1079 -26.49 20.16 20.33
C VAL A 1079 -27.95 20.06 20.79
N LEU A 1080 -28.62 21.19 21.03
CA LEU A 1080 -30.03 21.23 21.43
C LEU A 1080 -30.96 20.72 20.32
N LEU A 1081 -30.69 21.08 19.07
CA LEU A 1081 -31.45 20.58 17.92
C LEU A 1081 -31.23 19.07 17.72
N GLY A 1082 -30.00 18.59 17.88
CA GLY A 1082 -29.69 17.16 17.81
C GLY A 1082 -30.29 16.36 18.96
N SER A 1083 -30.30 16.89 20.18
CA SER A 1083 -30.83 16.20 21.35
C SER A 1083 -32.36 16.11 21.33
N THR A 1084 -33.04 17.21 20.96
CA THR A 1084 -34.51 17.23 20.83
C THR A 1084 -35.01 16.34 19.69
N ARG A 1085 -34.26 16.27 18.60
CA ARG A 1085 -34.60 15.43 17.43
C ARG A 1085 -34.00 14.02 17.46
N ARG A 1086 -33.21 13.68 18.50
CA ARG A 1086 -32.44 12.43 18.63
C ARG A 1086 -31.51 12.14 17.44
N TRP A 1087 -30.95 13.18 16.84
CA TRP A 1087 -29.99 13.07 15.73
C TRP A 1087 -28.55 13.10 16.25
N GLN A 1088 -27.73 12.13 15.85
CA GLN A 1088 -26.35 12.03 16.31
C GLN A 1088 -25.42 13.09 15.74
N ALA A 1089 -25.46 13.37 14.43
CA ALA A 1089 -24.48 14.26 13.80
C ALA A 1089 -24.49 15.69 14.40
N PRO A 1090 -25.64 16.32 14.68
CA PRO A 1090 -25.66 17.63 15.33
C PRO A 1090 -25.20 17.60 16.80
N VAL A 1091 -25.50 16.53 17.55
CA VAL A 1091 -25.02 16.39 18.94
C VAL A 1091 -23.51 16.20 18.98
N VAL A 1092 -22.96 15.34 18.12
CA VAL A 1092 -21.52 15.06 18.07
C VAL A 1092 -20.75 16.26 17.56
N LEU A 1093 -21.12 16.85 16.41
CA LEU A 1093 -20.40 18.01 15.88
C LEU A 1093 -20.54 19.23 16.78
N GLY A 1094 -21.73 19.45 17.36
CA GLY A 1094 -21.93 20.52 18.34
C GLY A 1094 -21.10 20.32 19.61
N SER A 1095 -21.06 19.10 20.17
CA SER A 1095 -20.26 18.81 21.39
C SER A 1095 -18.75 18.82 21.14
N VAL A 1096 -18.28 18.31 20.00
CA VAL A 1096 -16.87 18.39 19.58
C VAL A 1096 -16.42 19.84 19.38
N THR A 1097 -17.34 20.74 19.03
CA THR A 1097 -17.03 22.18 18.93
C THR A 1097 -17.08 22.87 20.30
N LEU A 1098 -18.03 22.49 21.15
CA LEU A 1098 -18.31 23.15 22.44
C LEU A 1098 -17.34 22.70 23.56
N ALA A 1099 -16.88 21.45 23.56
CA ALA A 1099 -16.00 20.93 24.60
C ALA A 1099 -14.58 21.53 24.57
N PRO A 1100 -13.88 21.64 23.42
CA PRO A 1100 -12.59 22.32 23.36
C PRO A 1100 -12.72 23.81 23.67
N LEU A 1101 -13.80 24.45 23.21
CA LEU A 1101 -14.07 25.86 23.49
C LEU A 1101 -14.27 26.09 25.01
N ALA A 1102 -15.00 25.20 25.69
CA ALA A 1102 -15.20 25.26 27.14
C ALA A 1102 -13.90 24.97 27.91
N LEU A 1103 -13.11 23.98 27.47
CA LEU A 1103 -11.82 23.65 28.08
C LEU A 1103 -10.82 24.82 27.94
N TYR A 1104 -10.81 25.48 26.77
CA TYR A 1104 -9.98 26.65 26.51
C TYR A 1104 -10.32 27.82 27.43
N GLU A 1105 -11.61 28.08 27.69
CA GLU A 1105 -12.03 29.11 28.65
C GLU A 1105 -11.74 28.71 30.12
N LEU A 1106 -11.83 27.42 30.46
CA LEU A 1106 -11.48 26.89 31.78
C LEU A 1106 -9.97 26.98 32.07
N ALA A 1107 -9.13 26.66 31.08
CA ALA A 1107 -7.67 26.79 31.14
C ALA A 1107 -7.22 28.23 31.40
N ARG A 1108 -7.99 29.21 30.94
CA ARG A 1108 -7.70 30.63 31.15
C ARG A 1108 -8.06 31.13 32.56
N GLY A 1109 -8.92 30.42 33.29
CA GLY A 1109 -9.29 30.72 34.69
C GLY A 1109 -8.43 30.02 35.76
N TRP A 1110 -7.38 29.30 35.33
CA TRP A 1110 -6.63 28.30 36.11
C TRP A 1110 -5.65 28.88 37.15
N ASP A 1111 -5.36 30.19 37.10
CA ASP A 1111 -4.32 30.83 37.93
C ASP A 1111 -4.76 31.23 39.36
N LEU A 1112 -6.01 30.98 39.76
CA LEU A 1112 -6.59 31.58 40.98
C LEU A 1112 -6.77 30.66 42.21
N LEU A 1113 -6.45 29.35 42.19
CA LEU A 1113 -6.79 28.41 43.30
C LEU A 1113 -5.72 27.34 43.70
N PRO A 1114 -5.64 26.91 44.98
CA PRO A 1114 -4.69 25.90 45.48
C PRO A 1114 -4.96 24.45 44.98
N ARG A 1115 -3.89 23.75 44.56
CA ARG A 1115 -3.91 22.70 43.52
C ARG A 1115 -4.32 21.26 43.91
N TRP A 1116 -4.14 20.80 45.15
CA TRP A 1116 -4.31 19.36 45.48
C TRP A 1116 -5.70 18.96 46.01
N ILE A 1117 -6.46 19.91 46.56
CA ILE A 1117 -7.76 19.67 47.19
C ILE A 1117 -8.84 19.29 46.16
N PHE A 1118 -8.80 19.87 44.96
CA PHE A 1118 -9.79 19.63 43.90
C PHE A 1118 -9.67 18.26 43.24
N LEU A 1119 -8.46 17.72 43.12
CA LEU A 1119 -8.24 16.37 42.56
C LEU A 1119 -8.73 15.28 43.52
N ALA A 1120 -8.43 15.43 44.81
CA ALA A 1120 -8.91 14.51 45.85
C ALA A 1120 -10.44 14.56 45.98
N LEU A 1121 -11.03 15.76 45.98
CA LEU A 1121 -12.49 15.94 46.00
C LEU A 1121 -13.16 15.41 44.72
N GLY A 1122 -12.58 15.67 43.56
CA GLY A 1122 -13.09 15.16 42.27
C GLY A 1122 -13.07 13.64 42.19
N GLY A 1123 -11.99 13.00 42.65
CA GLY A 1123 -11.88 11.54 42.74
C GLY A 1123 -12.91 10.94 43.70
N LEU A 1124 -13.05 11.50 44.90
CA LEU A 1124 -14.05 11.08 45.90
C LEU A 1124 -15.50 11.28 45.40
N ALA A 1125 -15.78 12.38 44.70
CA ALA A 1125 -17.10 12.68 44.13
C ALA A 1125 -17.47 11.69 43.02
N LEU A 1126 -16.54 11.36 42.12
CA LEU A 1126 -16.76 10.39 41.05
C LEU A 1126 -16.98 8.97 41.60
N ILE A 1127 -16.21 8.55 42.60
CA ILE A 1127 -16.39 7.25 43.27
C ILE A 1127 -17.73 7.22 44.02
N GLY A 1128 -18.13 8.31 44.68
CA GLY A 1128 -19.44 8.45 45.32
C GLY A 1128 -20.61 8.39 44.35
N LEU A 1129 -20.48 9.00 43.17
CA LEU A 1129 -21.49 8.96 42.11
C LEU A 1129 -21.60 7.54 41.50
N ALA A 1130 -20.46 6.87 41.28
CA ALA A 1130 -20.43 5.50 40.80
C ALA A 1130 -21.04 4.52 41.82
N ALA A 1131 -20.78 4.71 43.11
CA ALA A 1131 -21.35 3.92 44.19
C ALA A 1131 -22.86 4.12 44.36
N THR A 1132 -23.37 5.34 44.16
CA THR A 1132 -24.83 5.60 44.14
C THR A 1132 -25.51 5.00 42.92
N TYR A 1133 -24.84 4.97 41.77
CA TYR A 1133 -25.33 4.29 40.57
C TYR A 1133 -25.37 2.76 40.74
N GLU A 1134 -24.34 2.17 41.37
CA GLU A 1134 -24.30 0.74 41.73
C GLU A 1134 -25.43 0.37 42.70
N ARG A 1135 -25.71 1.21 43.72
CA ARG A 1135 -26.86 1.03 44.63
C ARG A 1135 -28.21 1.12 43.91
N ARG A 1136 -28.47 2.18 43.14
CA ARG A 1136 -29.75 2.35 42.41
C ARG A 1136 -30.02 1.20 41.45
N ARG A 1137 -28.99 0.74 40.74
CA ARG A 1137 -29.13 -0.40 39.82
C ARG A 1137 -29.46 -1.69 40.57
N ARG A 1138 -28.81 -1.92 41.71
CA ARG A 1138 -29.08 -3.07 42.57
C ARG A 1138 -30.52 -3.07 43.07
N ASP A 1139 -30.99 -1.92 43.53
CA ASP A 1139 -32.36 -1.74 44.03
C ASP A 1139 -33.37 -2.00 42.92
N LEU A 1140 -33.09 -1.53 41.69
CA LEU A 1140 -33.90 -1.83 40.51
C LEU A 1140 -33.89 -3.31 40.11
N THR A 1141 -32.75 -4.01 40.21
CA THR A 1141 -32.70 -5.46 39.97
C THR A 1141 -33.40 -6.26 41.07
N ARG A 1142 -33.36 -5.80 42.32
CA ARG A 1142 -34.12 -6.41 43.43
C ARG A 1142 -35.61 -6.18 43.28
N LEU A 1143 -36.03 -4.99 42.86
CA LEU A 1143 -37.40 -4.67 42.51
C LEU A 1143 -37.88 -5.52 41.34
N ARG A 1144 -37.09 -5.65 40.25
CA ARG A 1144 -37.44 -6.53 39.13
C ARG A 1144 -37.52 -8.01 39.53
N ALA A 1145 -36.63 -8.48 40.41
CA ALA A 1145 -36.67 -9.86 40.92
C ALA A 1145 -37.77 -10.09 41.97
N ALA A 1146 -38.27 -9.05 42.65
CA ALA A 1146 -39.42 -9.13 43.53
C ALA A 1146 -40.73 -9.08 42.72
N VAL A 1147 -40.82 -8.20 41.74
CA VAL A 1147 -41.96 -8.09 40.81
C VAL A 1147 -42.08 -9.35 39.94
N GLY A 1148 -40.97 -9.89 39.44
CA GLY A 1148 -40.94 -11.17 38.72
C GLY A 1148 -41.13 -12.42 39.58
N ARG A 1149 -41.36 -12.28 40.90
CA ARG A 1149 -41.82 -13.36 41.79
C ARG A 1149 -43.29 -13.20 42.21
N MET A 1150 -43.92 -12.08 41.86
CA MET A 1150 -45.34 -11.79 42.12
C MET A 1150 -46.22 -11.94 40.87
N GLY A 1151 -45.63 -12.17 39.71
CA GLY A 1151 -46.27 -12.71 38.52
C GLY A 1151 -45.62 -14.04 38.17
#